data_AF-A0A100I7A8-F1
#
_entry.id   AF-A0A100I7A8-F1
#
_cell.length_a   1.000
_cell.length_b   1.000
_cell.length_c   1.000
_cell.angle_alpha   90.00
_cell.angle_beta   90.00
_cell.angle_gamma   90.00
#
_symmetry.space_group_name_H-M   'P 1'
#
loop_
_entity.id
_entity.type
_entity.pdbx_description
1 polymer ?
#
loop_
_entity_poly.entity_id
_entity_poly.type
_entity_poly.pdbx_seq_one_letter_code
_entity_poly.pdbx_strand_id
1 'polypeptide(L)'
;MTPLSSTLQRPASTFLMPPSPSDGRRSGADYRPSIRKAQGHVPACLVNASVTYCNNDQIYAFGGFDQYTDEVYNHVLRLNLKTLRWELVDNYGDIPGVRMGHTATLYQGDKLIVFGGENEHRDHLSDVVILDISTSTWTQPEIHGPIPRGRARHAAVIHDEKLFIMGGVTGENNVILDDLSYLDLKTWTWSRTWRFTARFDHIAWVWGGRLWIFGGLDPDMERTTDIWWLDLKGIPSLGTATSQGTVDSPAPTSRITYSPDAIFSSPPQQLSGRSGSYAANSGSVQVRNGNRRKPIAPGAISCLRFKSGPHVPALFSGTHFQAYASGVLLDLITPSETVRTYECNLSSLDLDALRWQRLADGQEIFKPGFRWHYCTVNADGTKAWLLGSSLDTGATPGNSDENNMSEVLCIDLERYGLLGNELSAFSPSQSRTSLSEPTGMGSLSGLGADLSAAFDQSPESGSGADFIITANSDDQVDSDDEGDTPTSQSEPAFLSPNTPTSPPIHVHRIILQLRWPHFKRLYSAQMAEYHANRMHIPEPYSVVRAFIYYLYTDSIAGHLEFCSDIIDVAGMLVMANMYDMPKLRLLCVNRLSRELDVENAAIIWERAGRTNEEWLMRRAAQFCLANWGRVVRTDGFKSLSRQSLIDLCEVVDTEGRIIAGPELEMVGAFGENKDPKPSQLALSGAIADNMEDIDGDDIDGMDII
;
A
#
# COMPACT_ATOMS: atom_id res chain seq x y z
N MET A 1 42.79 -19.13 65.72
CA MET A 1 41.34 -19.08 65.44
C MET A 1 41.00 -17.71 64.90
N THR A 2 40.23 -17.64 63.81
CA THR A 2 39.46 -16.47 63.28
C THR A 2 40.10 -15.08 63.25
N PRO A 3 40.07 -14.43 62.08
CA PRO A 3 39.66 -13.04 61.95
C PRO A 3 38.25 -12.93 61.34
N LEU A 4 37.52 -11.87 61.71
CA LEU A 4 36.23 -11.51 61.12
C LEU A 4 36.42 -10.71 59.82
N SER A 5 35.48 -10.86 58.88
CA SER A 5 34.68 -9.75 58.31
C SER A 5 34.13 -10.16 56.94
N SER A 6 32.93 -10.75 56.93
CA SER A 6 32.14 -10.93 55.72
C SER A 6 31.37 -9.63 55.43
N THR A 7 31.74 -8.93 54.36
CA THR A 7 30.95 -7.81 53.83
C THR A 7 29.57 -8.31 53.40
N LEU A 8 28.52 -7.88 54.11
CA LEU A 8 27.14 -8.05 53.69
C LEU A 8 26.90 -7.33 52.35
N GLN A 9 26.80 -8.09 51.26
CA GLN A 9 26.21 -7.59 50.03
C GLN A 9 24.75 -7.23 50.32
N ARG A 10 24.35 -6.00 50.00
CA ARG A 10 22.93 -5.63 50.00
C ARG A 10 22.20 -6.46 48.92
N PRO A 11 20.99 -6.99 49.18
CA PRO A 11 20.19 -7.61 48.14
C PRO A 11 19.89 -6.58 47.04
N ALA A 12 20.11 -6.96 45.78
CA ALA A 12 19.87 -6.09 44.64
C ALA A 12 18.36 -6.00 44.34
N SER A 13 17.69 -5.00 44.89
CA SER A 13 16.27 -4.73 44.67
C SER A 13 15.93 -4.54 43.19
N THR A 14 15.01 -5.34 42.64
CA THR A 14 14.53 -5.16 41.26
C THR A 14 13.55 -3.99 41.23
N PHE A 15 13.80 -2.96 40.42
CA PHE A 15 12.78 -1.94 40.17
C PHE A 15 11.73 -2.51 39.21
N LEU A 16 10.45 -2.29 39.53
CA LEU A 16 9.32 -2.70 38.71
C LEU A 16 8.92 -1.52 37.80
N MET A 17 8.94 -1.70 36.48
CA MET A 17 8.28 -0.74 35.60
C MET A 17 6.77 -0.70 35.89
N PRO A 18 6.09 0.44 35.67
CA PRO A 18 4.63 0.47 35.72
C PRO A 18 4.04 -0.56 34.74
N PRO A 19 2.98 -1.29 35.12
CA PRO A 19 2.27 -2.17 34.19
C PRO A 19 1.63 -1.39 33.05
N SER A 20 1.34 -2.07 31.93
CA SER A 20 0.45 -1.51 30.92
C SER A 20 -0.83 -0.98 31.56
N PRO A 21 -1.32 0.21 31.14
CA PRO A 21 -2.52 0.79 31.72
C PRO A 21 -3.69 -0.18 31.58
N SER A 22 -4.08 -0.78 32.69
CA SER A 22 -5.25 -1.64 32.83
C SER A 22 -6.50 -0.76 32.79
N ASP A 23 -7.26 -0.93 31.71
CA ASP A 23 -8.55 -0.30 31.43
C ASP A 23 -8.60 1.24 31.51
N GLY A 24 -8.55 1.87 30.34
CA GLY A 24 -8.48 3.32 30.23
C GLY A 24 -8.75 3.79 28.81
N ARG A 25 -9.94 3.48 28.27
CA ARG A 25 -10.43 4.10 27.03
C ARG A 25 -10.53 5.62 27.20
N ARG A 26 -9.44 6.31 26.87
CA ARG A 26 -9.52 7.70 26.45
C ARG A 26 -10.29 7.70 25.15
N SER A 27 -11.45 8.34 25.13
CA SER A 27 -12.24 8.46 23.91
C SER A 27 -11.46 9.30 22.89
N GLY A 28 -10.71 8.62 22.01
CA GLY A 28 -10.08 9.22 20.84
C GLY A 28 -11.16 9.80 19.93
N ALA A 29 -10.88 10.95 19.33
CA ALA A 29 -11.75 11.45 18.28
C ALA A 29 -11.46 10.65 17.01
N ASP A 30 -12.43 9.86 16.56
CA ASP A 30 -12.36 9.02 15.37
C ASP A 30 -11.58 9.67 14.24
N TYR A 31 -10.49 9.02 13.79
CA TYR A 31 -9.76 9.54 12.64
C TYR A 31 -10.66 9.57 11.41
N ARG A 32 -11.01 10.79 10.98
CA ARG A 32 -11.74 11.04 9.74
C ARG A 32 -10.92 11.97 8.84
N PRO A 33 -10.65 11.56 7.58
CA PRO A 33 -9.99 12.41 6.58
C PRO A 33 -10.61 13.81 6.51
N SER A 34 -9.75 14.84 6.57
CA SER A 34 -10.18 16.23 6.61
C SER A 34 -10.26 16.82 5.21
N ILE A 35 -11.45 17.28 4.83
CA ILE A 35 -11.65 18.17 3.67
C ILE A 35 -11.32 19.60 4.12
N ARG A 36 -10.49 20.30 3.35
CA ARG A 36 -10.13 21.70 3.57
C ARG A 36 -10.23 22.48 2.26
N LYS A 37 -10.84 23.66 2.33
CA LYS A 37 -10.96 24.56 1.18
C LYS A 37 -9.67 25.32 0.91
N ALA A 38 -9.12 25.14 -0.28
CA ALA A 38 -8.01 25.89 -0.83
C ALA A 38 -8.45 27.31 -1.25
N GLN A 39 -7.49 28.24 -1.28
CA GLN A 39 -7.70 29.66 -1.55
C GLN A 39 -6.70 30.18 -2.59
N GLY A 40 -6.84 31.44 -3.02
CA GLY A 40 -5.93 32.06 -4.00
C GLY A 40 -6.44 31.89 -5.43
N HIS A 41 -5.54 31.62 -6.38
CA HIS A 41 -5.87 31.40 -7.79
C HIS A 41 -6.38 29.98 -8.01
N VAL A 42 -7.52 29.66 -7.40
CA VAL A 42 -8.15 28.34 -7.52
C VAL A 42 -8.51 28.08 -9.00
N PRO A 43 -7.95 27.04 -9.65
CA PRO A 43 -8.24 26.74 -11.04
C PRO A 43 -9.59 26.03 -11.21
N ALA A 44 -10.13 26.09 -12.42
CA ALA A 44 -11.22 25.21 -12.85
C ALA A 44 -10.77 23.72 -12.79
N CYS A 45 -11.72 22.82 -12.57
CA CYS A 45 -11.54 21.38 -12.71
C CYS A 45 -11.47 21.02 -14.20
N LEU A 46 -10.30 21.26 -14.79
CA LEU A 46 -9.97 20.82 -16.14
C LEU A 46 -10.00 19.28 -16.20
N VAL A 47 -10.21 18.74 -17.39
CA VAL A 47 -10.14 17.31 -17.73
C VAL A 47 -8.76 16.99 -18.29
N ASN A 48 -8.20 15.84 -17.92
CA ASN A 48 -6.91 15.34 -18.40
C ASN A 48 -5.74 16.35 -18.25
N ALA A 49 -5.75 17.20 -17.22
CA ALA A 49 -4.54 17.90 -16.79
C ALA A 49 -3.57 16.91 -16.15
N SER A 50 -2.28 17.23 -16.11
CA SER A 50 -1.35 16.51 -15.23
C SER A 50 -1.39 17.12 -13.84
N VAL A 51 -1.38 16.27 -12.80
CA VAL A 51 -1.32 16.68 -11.39
C VAL A 51 -0.27 15.83 -10.69
N THR A 52 0.80 16.46 -10.22
CA THR A 52 1.99 15.78 -9.72
C THR A 52 2.42 16.36 -8.37
N TYR A 53 2.44 15.51 -7.32
CA TYR A 53 3.11 15.86 -6.08
C TYR A 53 4.60 16.09 -6.33
N CYS A 54 5.08 17.24 -5.86
CA CYS A 54 6.46 17.67 -5.89
C CYS A 54 6.98 17.83 -4.46
N ASN A 55 8.31 17.83 -4.30
CA ASN A 55 8.95 18.01 -3.01
C ASN A 55 8.54 19.34 -2.33
N ASN A 56 8.77 19.44 -1.03
CA ASN A 56 8.44 20.59 -0.18
C ASN A 56 6.95 20.85 0.04
N ASP A 57 6.11 19.81 0.01
CA ASP A 57 4.65 19.87 0.22
C ASP A 57 3.94 20.74 -0.83
N GLN A 58 4.27 20.51 -2.11
CA GLN A 58 3.71 21.25 -3.24
C GLN A 58 3.08 20.28 -4.26
N ILE A 59 1.91 20.61 -4.79
CA ILE A 59 1.33 19.90 -5.93
C ILE A 59 1.35 20.86 -7.12
N TYR A 60 1.88 20.40 -8.24
CA TYR A 60 1.83 21.13 -9.52
C TYR A 60 0.71 20.55 -10.38
N ALA A 61 -0.07 21.43 -10.99
CA ALA A 61 -1.06 21.11 -12.01
C ALA A 61 -0.69 21.83 -13.31
N PHE A 62 -0.73 21.13 -14.45
CA PHE A 62 -0.35 21.69 -15.74
C PHE A 62 -1.27 21.23 -16.87
N GLY A 63 -1.63 22.18 -17.73
CA GLY A 63 -2.48 21.99 -18.90
C GLY A 63 -3.88 21.45 -18.57
N GLY A 64 -4.46 20.69 -19.51
CA GLY A 64 -5.83 20.16 -19.42
C GLY A 64 -6.84 20.93 -20.27
N PHE A 65 -8.07 20.42 -20.30
CA PHE A 65 -9.16 20.88 -21.16
C PHE A 65 -10.41 21.21 -20.34
N ASP A 66 -11.05 22.35 -20.56
CA ASP A 66 -12.32 22.69 -19.91
C ASP A 66 -13.52 22.15 -20.71
N GLN A 67 -14.21 21.19 -20.11
CA GLN A 67 -15.40 20.54 -20.66
C GLN A 67 -16.58 21.49 -20.98
N TYR A 68 -16.60 22.70 -20.43
CA TYR A 68 -17.69 23.67 -20.65
C TYR A 68 -17.39 24.72 -21.70
N THR A 69 -16.12 25.15 -21.83
CA THR A 69 -15.69 26.17 -22.79
C THR A 69 -15.05 25.60 -24.06
N ASP A 70 -14.72 24.31 -24.07
CA ASP A 70 -13.95 23.63 -25.14
C ASP A 70 -12.50 24.16 -25.28
N GLU A 71 -12.01 24.92 -24.27
CA GLU A 71 -10.66 25.49 -24.25
C GLU A 71 -9.61 24.51 -23.70
N VAL A 72 -8.44 24.46 -24.33
CA VAL A 72 -7.25 23.74 -23.84
C VAL A 72 -6.26 24.75 -23.24
N TYR A 73 -5.67 24.43 -22.09
CA TYR A 73 -4.74 25.32 -21.39
C TYR A 73 -3.28 24.83 -21.41
N ASN A 74 -2.35 25.73 -21.11
CA ASN A 74 -0.94 25.47 -20.75
C ASN A 74 -0.52 26.16 -19.43
N HIS A 75 -1.48 26.58 -18.61
CA HIS A 75 -1.17 27.22 -17.33
C HIS A 75 -0.48 26.24 -16.38
N VAL A 76 0.52 26.74 -15.64
CA VAL A 76 1.17 26.03 -14.54
C VAL A 76 0.61 26.60 -13.23
N LEU A 77 -0.08 25.77 -12.47
CA LEU A 77 -0.61 26.12 -11.15
C LEU A 77 0.08 25.30 -10.08
N ARG A 78 0.29 25.91 -8.91
CA ARG A 78 0.90 25.26 -7.75
C ARG A 78 0.00 25.41 -6.52
N LEU A 79 -0.33 24.29 -5.88
CA LEU A 79 -0.93 24.24 -4.56
C LEU A 79 0.16 24.03 -3.51
N ASN A 80 0.31 24.98 -2.60
CA ASN A 80 1.10 24.78 -1.38
C ASN A 80 0.23 24.07 -0.32
N LEU A 81 0.59 22.85 0.07
CA LEU A 81 -0.22 22.02 0.97
C LEU A 81 -0.22 22.51 2.44
N LYS A 82 0.79 23.30 2.85
CA LYS A 82 0.86 23.89 4.20
C LYS A 82 -0.14 25.03 4.34
N THR A 83 -0.18 25.93 3.36
CA THR A 83 -1.07 27.11 3.37
C THR A 83 -2.43 26.84 2.72
N LEU A 84 -2.56 25.76 1.95
CA LEU A 84 -3.67 25.49 1.03
C LEU A 84 -3.98 26.67 0.12
N ARG A 85 -2.95 27.22 -0.52
CA ARG A 85 -3.09 28.29 -1.50
C ARG A 85 -2.65 27.80 -2.88
N TRP A 86 -3.54 27.98 -3.85
CA TRP A 86 -3.26 27.89 -5.26
C TRP A 86 -2.65 29.21 -5.74
N GLU A 87 -1.56 29.08 -6.49
CA GLU A 87 -0.80 30.18 -7.09
C GLU A 87 -0.61 29.85 -8.58
N LEU A 88 -0.85 30.83 -9.46
CA LEU A 88 -0.40 30.76 -10.84
C LEU A 88 1.14 30.93 -10.82
N VAL A 89 1.86 30.04 -11.48
CA VAL A 89 3.33 30.07 -11.50
C VAL A 89 3.78 30.93 -12.68
N ASP A 90 4.37 32.10 -12.38
CA ASP A 90 5.14 32.88 -13.35
C ASP A 90 6.28 32.00 -13.88
N ASN A 91 6.23 31.69 -15.18
CA ASN A 91 7.16 30.76 -15.82
C ASN A 91 7.73 31.33 -17.12
N TYR A 92 8.92 30.88 -17.49
CA TYR A 92 9.77 31.48 -18.52
C TYR A 92 10.40 30.42 -19.44
N GLY A 93 11.11 30.85 -20.49
CA GLY A 93 11.85 29.95 -21.38
C GLY A 93 10.97 29.38 -22.51
N ASP A 94 11.19 28.11 -22.84
CA ASP A 94 10.53 27.42 -23.95
C ASP A 94 9.12 26.95 -23.55
N ILE A 95 8.22 27.90 -23.24
CA ILE A 95 6.90 27.61 -22.69
C ILE A 95 6.10 26.71 -23.68
N PRO A 96 5.65 25.52 -23.26
CA PRO A 96 4.92 24.61 -24.14
C PRO A 96 3.54 25.15 -24.53
N GLY A 97 3.11 24.81 -25.74
CA GLY A 97 1.74 25.03 -26.21
C GLY A 97 0.69 24.25 -25.42
N VAL A 98 -0.57 24.68 -25.56
CA VAL A 98 -1.76 24.10 -24.89
C VAL A 98 -1.88 22.61 -25.14
N ARG A 99 -2.16 21.84 -24.08
CA ARG A 99 -2.23 20.37 -24.17
C ARG A 99 -3.03 19.72 -23.04
N MET A 100 -3.75 18.65 -23.38
CA MET A 100 -4.41 17.74 -22.45
C MET A 100 -3.90 16.30 -22.62
N GLY A 101 -4.13 15.43 -21.63
CA GLY A 101 -3.78 14.00 -21.70
C GLY A 101 -2.28 13.72 -21.80
N HIS A 102 -1.43 14.67 -21.44
CA HIS A 102 0.01 14.49 -21.30
C HIS A 102 0.34 13.92 -19.93
N THR A 103 1.55 13.38 -19.76
CA THR A 103 2.06 12.98 -18.44
C THR A 103 3.09 13.99 -17.95
N ALA A 104 3.08 14.31 -16.66
CA ALA A 104 4.16 15.05 -15.99
C ALA A 104 4.77 14.18 -14.87
N THR A 105 6.08 13.94 -14.95
CA THR A 105 6.81 13.05 -14.03
C THR A 105 7.92 13.81 -13.32
N LEU A 106 7.99 13.67 -12.00
CA LEU A 106 9.03 14.29 -11.17
C LEU A 106 10.37 13.57 -11.37
N TYR A 107 11.39 14.32 -11.75
CA TYR A 107 12.76 13.88 -11.96
C TYR A 107 13.70 14.64 -11.04
N GLN A 108 14.61 13.91 -10.38
CA GLN A 108 15.62 14.41 -9.44
C GLN A 108 15.11 15.30 -8.28
N GLY A 109 13.79 15.40 -8.11
CA GLY A 109 13.12 16.14 -7.05
C GLY A 109 12.91 17.64 -7.34
N ASP A 110 13.44 18.14 -8.46
CA ASP A 110 13.47 19.56 -8.82
C ASP A 110 13.04 19.83 -10.28
N LYS A 111 12.74 18.80 -11.09
CA LYS A 111 12.29 18.97 -12.49
C LYS A 111 11.03 18.16 -12.79
N LEU A 112 10.09 18.74 -13.52
CA LEU A 112 8.96 18.03 -14.11
C LEU A 112 9.23 17.77 -15.58
N ILE A 113 9.35 16.49 -15.95
CA ILE A 113 9.44 16.08 -17.35
C ILE A 113 8.03 15.81 -17.86
N VAL A 114 7.63 16.59 -18.85
CA VAL A 114 6.36 16.42 -19.58
C VAL A 114 6.63 15.71 -20.90
N PHE A 115 5.77 14.74 -21.24
CA PHE A 115 5.79 14.08 -22.53
C PHE A 115 4.40 14.02 -23.15
N GLY A 116 4.33 14.37 -24.44
CA GLY A 116 3.16 14.21 -25.29
C GLY A 116 1.94 15.05 -24.92
N GLY A 117 0.76 14.46 -25.09
CA GLY A 117 -0.55 15.10 -24.99
C GLY A 117 -1.23 15.30 -26.34
N GLU A 118 -2.41 15.91 -26.30
CA GLU A 118 -3.20 16.36 -27.45
C GLU A 118 -3.40 17.88 -27.37
N ASN A 119 -3.17 18.61 -28.46
CA ASN A 119 -3.34 20.07 -28.53
C ASN A 119 -4.78 20.47 -28.93
N GLU A 120 -5.05 21.79 -28.99
CA GLU A 120 -6.32 22.36 -29.46
C GLU A 120 -6.71 22.00 -30.91
N HIS A 121 -5.77 21.48 -31.73
CA HIS A 121 -6.01 21.03 -33.10
C HIS A 121 -6.22 19.50 -33.20
N ARG A 122 -6.23 18.79 -32.06
CA ARG A 122 -6.27 17.31 -31.94
C ARG A 122 -5.02 16.60 -32.46
N ASP A 123 -3.93 17.33 -32.66
CA ASP A 123 -2.62 16.76 -32.94
C ASP A 123 -2.07 16.09 -31.67
N HIS A 124 -1.65 14.84 -31.82
CA HIS A 124 -1.03 14.09 -30.74
C HIS A 124 0.48 14.36 -30.72
N LEU A 125 0.96 14.93 -29.62
CA LEU A 125 2.32 15.42 -29.45
C LEU A 125 3.30 14.31 -29.05
N SER A 126 4.56 14.44 -29.45
CA SER A 126 5.68 13.53 -29.10
C SER A 126 6.89 14.29 -28.55
N ASP A 127 6.72 15.55 -28.17
CA ASP A 127 7.77 16.36 -27.59
C ASP A 127 8.05 15.99 -26.13
N VAL A 128 9.28 16.28 -25.70
CA VAL A 128 9.70 16.24 -24.31
C VAL A 128 10.02 17.68 -23.92
N VAL A 129 9.40 18.17 -22.87
CA VAL A 129 9.67 19.51 -22.31
C VAL A 129 9.86 19.41 -20.80
N ILE A 130 10.76 20.21 -20.25
CA ILE A 130 11.19 20.11 -18.85
C ILE A 130 10.93 21.45 -18.17
N LEU A 131 10.13 21.45 -17.11
CA LEU A 131 10.01 22.57 -16.19
C LEU A 131 11.00 22.37 -15.03
N ASP A 132 11.97 23.28 -14.90
CA ASP A 132 12.75 23.39 -13.68
C ASP A 132 11.89 24.07 -12.59
N ILE A 133 11.61 23.35 -11.51
CA ILE A 133 10.76 23.82 -10.41
C ILE A 133 11.44 24.98 -9.66
N SER A 134 12.77 24.99 -9.59
CA SER A 134 13.53 25.97 -8.80
C SER A 134 13.60 27.35 -9.48
N THR A 135 13.67 27.38 -10.81
CA THR A 135 13.71 28.63 -11.61
C THR A 135 12.41 28.93 -12.34
N SER A 136 11.40 28.05 -12.25
CA SER A 136 10.15 28.10 -13.04
C SER A 136 10.41 28.29 -14.54
N THR A 137 11.46 27.64 -15.07
CA THR A 137 11.89 27.81 -16.47
C THR A 137 11.66 26.52 -17.25
N TRP A 138 10.97 26.65 -18.37
CA TRP A 138 10.81 25.60 -19.37
C TRP A 138 12.03 25.52 -20.29
N THR A 139 12.44 24.30 -20.59
CA THR A 139 13.53 24.00 -21.54
C THR A 139 13.15 22.79 -22.39
N GLN A 140 13.59 22.80 -23.66
CA GLN A 140 13.47 21.65 -24.54
C GLN A 140 14.84 20.97 -24.74
N PRO A 141 15.04 19.72 -24.28
CA PRO A 141 16.28 18.98 -24.49
C PRO A 141 16.46 18.60 -25.97
N GLU A 142 17.71 18.48 -26.43
CA GLU A 142 18.01 17.89 -27.74
C GLU A 142 17.79 16.37 -27.69
N ILE A 143 16.71 15.90 -28.34
CA ILE A 143 16.31 14.50 -28.33
C ILE A 143 16.96 13.72 -29.47
N HIS A 144 17.45 12.53 -29.17
CA HIS A 144 18.06 11.60 -30.12
C HIS A 144 17.32 10.26 -30.19
N GLY A 145 17.66 9.44 -31.19
CA GLY A 145 17.11 8.08 -31.35
C GLY A 145 15.72 8.03 -32.01
N PRO A 146 15.08 6.84 -32.05
CA PRO A 146 13.75 6.65 -32.62
C PRO A 146 12.66 7.24 -31.71
N ILE A 147 12.29 8.50 -31.94
CA ILE A 147 11.21 9.19 -31.23
C ILE A 147 9.90 8.38 -31.38
N PRO A 148 9.20 8.06 -30.27
CA PRO A 148 7.92 7.36 -30.30
C PRO A 148 6.83 8.19 -30.99
N ARG A 149 5.78 7.53 -31.49
CA ARG A 149 4.60 8.22 -32.02
C ARG A 149 3.99 9.12 -30.96
N GLY A 150 3.55 10.31 -31.38
CA GLY A 150 2.85 11.25 -30.53
C GLY A 150 1.53 10.68 -30.02
N ARG A 151 1.22 10.97 -28.76
CA ARG A 151 0.20 10.27 -28.00
C ARG A 151 -0.33 11.07 -26.81
N ALA A 152 -1.54 10.75 -26.40
CA ALA A 152 -2.17 11.21 -25.17
C ALA A 152 -2.68 10.02 -24.34
N ARG A 153 -3.03 10.25 -23.08
CA ARG A 153 -3.66 9.28 -22.16
C ARG A 153 -2.83 7.99 -21.96
N HIS A 154 -1.52 8.13 -22.10
CA HIS A 154 -0.50 7.10 -21.85
C HIS A 154 -0.06 7.13 -20.39
N ALA A 155 0.54 6.04 -19.91
CA ALA A 155 1.22 6.03 -18.62
C ALA A 155 2.70 6.40 -18.78
N ALA A 156 3.27 7.03 -17.75
CA ALA A 156 4.68 7.37 -17.68
C ALA A 156 5.26 7.09 -16.29
N VAL A 157 6.49 6.58 -16.22
CA VAL A 157 7.22 6.41 -14.95
C VAL A 157 8.72 6.58 -15.17
N ILE A 158 9.41 7.19 -14.20
CA ILE A 158 10.87 7.29 -14.20
C ILE A 158 11.46 6.23 -13.28
N HIS A 159 12.44 5.48 -13.78
CA HIS A 159 13.23 4.55 -12.97
C HIS A 159 14.64 4.40 -13.56
N ASP A 160 15.66 4.35 -12.68
CA ASP A 160 17.07 4.19 -13.07
C ASP A 160 17.48 5.17 -14.21
N GLU A 161 17.15 6.45 -14.03
CA GLU A 161 17.50 7.53 -14.96
C GLU A 161 16.92 7.35 -16.39
N LYS A 162 15.79 6.63 -16.49
CA LYS A 162 15.06 6.38 -17.74
C LYS A 162 13.57 6.68 -17.54
N LEU A 163 12.99 7.44 -18.47
CA LEU A 163 11.56 7.70 -18.55
C LEU A 163 10.91 6.64 -19.45
N PHE A 164 10.08 5.78 -18.87
CA PHE A 164 9.29 4.78 -19.58
C PHE A 164 7.93 5.39 -19.97
N ILE A 165 7.51 5.20 -21.22
CA ILE A 165 6.22 5.61 -21.77
C ILE A 165 5.48 4.37 -22.30
N MET A 166 4.22 4.21 -21.92
CA MET A 166 3.42 3.00 -22.18
C MET A 166 2.04 3.34 -22.73
N GLY A 167 1.65 2.69 -23.83
CA GLY A 167 0.31 2.76 -24.41
C GLY A 167 -0.13 4.18 -24.78
N GLY A 168 -1.42 4.49 -24.51
CA GLY A 168 -2.09 5.74 -24.86
C GLY A 168 -2.90 5.65 -26.16
N VAL A 169 -3.41 6.78 -26.63
CA VAL A 169 -4.11 6.93 -27.93
C VAL A 169 -3.27 7.75 -28.92
N THR A 170 -3.46 7.54 -30.23
CA THR A 170 -2.78 8.31 -31.28
C THR A 170 -3.58 8.46 -32.58
N GLY A 171 -3.52 9.66 -33.17
CA GLY A 171 -4.05 9.97 -34.50
C GLY A 171 -5.57 10.10 -34.57
N GLU A 172 -6.08 10.54 -35.71
CA GLU A 172 -7.49 10.92 -35.94
C GLU A 172 -8.52 9.84 -35.53
N ASN A 173 -8.17 8.56 -35.66
CA ASN A 173 -9.04 7.44 -35.30
C ASN A 173 -8.86 6.95 -33.86
N ASN A 174 -8.16 7.70 -32.99
CA ASN A 174 -7.85 7.33 -31.60
C ASN A 174 -7.29 5.91 -31.46
N VAL A 175 -6.27 5.58 -32.27
CA VAL A 175 -5.68 4.24 -32.27
C VAL A 175 -5.01 3.97 -30.92
N ILE A 176 -5.52 2.97 -30.20
CA ILE A 176 -5.00 2.60 -28.89
C ILE A 176 -3.67 1.85 -29.07
N LEU A 177 -2.65 2.34 -28.37
CA LEU A 177 -1.27 1.92 -28.50
C LEU A 177 -0.95 0.76 -27.56
N ASP A 178 -0.11 -0.14 -28.07
CA ASP A 178 0.40 -1.31 -27.38
C ASP A 178 1.92 -1.29 -27.24
N ASP A 179 2.57 -0.13 -27.42
CA ASP A 179 4.01 0.00 -27.33
C ASP A 179 4.50 0.53 -25.98
N LEU A 180 5.67 0.04 -25.57
CA LEU A 180 6.47 0.54 -24.47
C LEU A 180 7.77 1.08 -25.05
N SER A 181 8.10 2.33 -24.78
CA SER A 181 9.37 2.99 -25.15
C SER A 181 10.05 3.54 -23.90
N TYR A 182 11.36 3.74 -23.93
CA TYR A 182 12.03 4.51 -22.89
C TYR A 182 13.03 5.54 -23.44
N LEU A 183 13.14 6.66 -22.74
CA LEU A 183 14.10 7.73 -22.96
C LEU A 183 15.16 7.65 -21.88
N ASP A 184 16.43 7.50 -22.26
CA ASP A 184 17.56 7.64 -21.35
C ASP A 184 17.75 9.13 -21.02
N LEU A 185 17.62 9.51 -19.74
CA LEU A 185 17.62 10.91 -19.30
C LEU A 185 19.04 11.50 -19.15
N LYS A 186 20.09 10.67 -19.23
CA LYS A 186 21.49 11.11 -19.25
C LYS A 186 21.96 11.46 -20.65
N THR A 187 21.47 10.74 -21.66
CA THR A 187 21.88 10.87 -23.06
C THR A 187 20.78 11.43 -23.97
N TRP A 188 19.61 11.75 -23.41
CA TRP A 188 18.42 12.22 -24.13
C TRP A 188 18.06 11.39 -25.37
N THR A 189 18.33 10.08 -25.30
CA THR A 189 18.21 9.16 -26.43
C THR A 189 17.06 8.18 -26.20
N TRP A 190 16.06 8.22 -27.09
CA TRP A 190 15.00 7.21 -27.13
C TRP A 190 15.55 5.83 -27.50
N SER A 191 14.97 4.80 -26.90
CA SER A 191 15.37 3.41 -27.10
C SER A 191 14.19 2.44 -27.06
N ARG A 192 14.41 1.31 -27.77
CA ARG A 192 13.57 0.09 -27.91
C ARG A 192 12.05 0.25 -27.65
N THR A 193 11.29 0.17 -28.74
CA THR A 193 9.85 -0.08 -28.74
C THR A 193 9.53 -1.56 -28.56
N TRP A 194 9.15 -1.96 -27.36
CA TRP A 194 8.55 -3.28 -27.10
C TRP A 194 7.03 -3.23 -27.27
N ARG A 195 6.37 -4.39 -27.31
CA ARG A 195 4.90 -4.49 -27.29
C ARG A 195 4.40 -5.05 -25.97
N PHE A 196 3.23 -4.57 -25.59
CA PHE A 196 2.49 -4.87 -24.38
C PHE A 196 1.01 -5.09 -24.72
N THR A 197 0.12 -5.12 -23.73
CA THR A 197 -1.33 -5.06 -23.98
C THR A 197 -1.75 -3.63 -24.29
N ALA A 198 -2.47 -3.44 -25.40
CA ALA A 198 -3.01 -2.15 -25.82
C ALA A 198 -3.93 -1.54 -24.74
N ARG A 199 -3.66 -0.30 -24.29
CA ARG A 199 -4.52 0.42 -23.33
C ARG A 199 -4.18 1.91 -23.18
N PHE A 200 -5.13 2.67 -22.64
CA PHE A 200 -5.03 4.09 -22.27
C PHE A 200 -5.74 4.34 -20.93
N ASP A 201 -5.53 5.50 -20.29
CA ASP A 201 -6.01 5.82 -18.92
C ASP A 201 -5.60 4.77 -17.85
N HIS A 202 -4.48 4.10 -18.06
CA HIS A 202 -3.89 3.16 -17.12
C HIS A 202 -2.82 3.86 -16.29
N ILE A 203 -2.52 3.30 -15.12
CA ILE A 203 -1.38 3.74 -14.32
C ILE A 203 -0.20 2.79 -14.49
N ALA A 204 1.02 3.30 -14.27
CA ALA A 204 2.24 2.53 -14.23
C ALA A 204 3.16 3.01 -13.11
N TRP A 205 3.88 2.09 -12.47
CA TRP A 205 4.81 2.38 -11.38
C TRP A 205 5.93 1.33 -11.35
N VAL A 206 7.02 1.61 -10.63
CA VAL A 206 8.11 0.63 -10.44
C VAL A 206 8.24 0.28 -8.96
N TRP A 207 8.23 -1.02 -8.65
CA TRP A 207 8.41 -1.54 -7.30
C TRP A 207 9.03 -2.94 -7.33
N GLY A 208 9.88 -3.26 -6.35
CA GLY A 208 10.54 -4.57 -6.24
C GLY A 208 11.51 -4.91 -7.38
N GLY A 209 11.92 -3.92 -8.18
CA GLY A 209 12.65 -4.12 -9.44
C GLY A 209 11.78 -4.60 -10.61
N ARG A 210 10.46 -4.39 -10.54
CA ARG A 210 9.49 -4.69 -11.60
C ARG A 210 8.75 -3.42 -12.00
N LEU A 211 8.51 -3.25 -13.29
CA LEU A 211 7.60 -2.26 -13.84
C LEU A 211 6.20 -2.85 -13.85
N TRP A 212 5.25 -2.20 -13.18
CA TRP A 212 3.87 -2.62 -13.05
C TRP A 212 2.94 -1.71 -13.84
N ILE A 213 1.86 -2.28 -14.37
CA ILE A 213 0.78 -1.61 -15.09
C ILE A 213 -0.55 -2.17 -14.57
N PHE A 214 -1.53 -1.31 -14.31
CA PHE A 214 -2.88 -1.70 -13.93
C PHE A 214 -3.93 -0.74 -14.48
N GLY A 215 -5.15 -1.27 -14.67
CA GLY A 215 -6.30 -0.50 -15.08
C GLY A 215 -6.23 0.01 -16.52
N GLY A 216 -6.98 1.07 -16.77
CA GLY A 216 -7.22 1.63 -18.09
C GLY A 216 -8.24 0.87 -18.93
N LEU A 217 -8.50 1.45 -20.10
CA LEU A 217 -9.43 0.97 -21.11
C LEU A 217 -8.65 0.27 -22.24
N ASP A 218 -9.19 -0.85 -22.72
CA ASP A 218 -8.62 -1.63 -23.83
C ASP A 218 -9.21 -1.21 -25.21
N PRO A 219 -8.82 -1.86 -26.33
CA PRO A 219 -9.35 -1.55 -27.66
C PRO A 219 -10.87 -1.72 -27.81
N ASP A 220 -11.50 -2.53 -26.96
CA ASP A 220 -12.94 -2.79 -26.97
C ASP A 220 -13.70 -1.80 -26.05
N MET A 221 -12.97 -0.82 -25.48
CA MET A 221 -13.44 0.19 -24.51
C MET A 221 -13.91 -0.40 -23.17
N GLU A 222 -13.43 -1.59 -22.81
CA GLU A 222 -13.72 -2.22 -21.52
C GLU A 222 -12.67 -1.84 -20.46
N ARG A 223 -13.11 -1.63 -19.21
CA ARG A 223 -12.22 -1.38 -18.06
C ARG A 223 -11.51 -2.67 -17.67
N THR A 224 -10.18 -2.67 -17.75
CA THR A 224 -9.40 -3.89 -17.52
C THR A 224 -9.08 -4.14 -16.03
N THR A 225 -9.35 -5.36 -15.56
CA THR A 225 -8.99 -5.84 -14.20
C THR A 225 -7.66 -6.59 -14.16
N ASP A 226 -6.85 -6.52 -15.22
CA ASP A 226 -5.57 -7.22 -15.27
C ASP A 226 -4.40 -6.36 -14.79
N ILE A 227 -3.67 -6.91 -13.82
CA ILE A 227 -2.37 -6.40 -13.41
C ILE A 227 -1.29 -7.07 -14.25
N TRP A 228 -0.40 -6.25 -14.78
CA TRP A 228 0.66 -6.65 -15.67
C TRP A 228 2.00 -6.19 -15.10
N TRP A 229 3.07 -6.99 -15.27
CA TRP A 229 4.40 -6.56 -14.88
C TRP A 229 5.52 -7.08 -15.79
N LEU A 230 6.60 -6.31 -15.86
CA LEU A 230 7.86 -6.63 -16.51
C LEU A 230 8.97 -6.65 -15.46
N ASP A 231 9.75 -7.73 -15.40
CA ASP A 231 10.94 -7.78 -14.56
C ASP A 231 12.07 -6.91 -15.15
N LEU A 232 12.63 -6.02 -14.33
CA LEU A 232 13.76 -5.16 -14.67
C LEU A 232 15.10 -5.70 -14.12
N LYS A 233 15.06 -6.68 -13.21
CA LYS A 233 16.27 -7.25 -12.60
C LYS A 233 17.06 -8.06 -13.63
N GLY A 234 18.39 -7.92 -13.61
CA GLY A 234 19.29 -8.70 -14.44
C GLY A 234 19.40 -8.24 -15.91
N ILE A 235 19.00 -7.02 -16.26
CA ILE A 235 19.11 -6.50 -17.64
C ILE A 235 20.46 -5.76 -17.84
N PRO A 236 21.50 -6.38 -18.45
CA PRO A 236 22.76 -5.70 -18.75
C PRO A 236 22.63 -4.60 -19.81
N SER A 237 21.53 -4.56 -20.58
CA SER A 237 21.23 -3.47 -21.52
C SER A 237 20.42 -2.31 -20.90
N LEU A 238 20.18 -2.32 -19.59
CA LEU A 238 19.53 -1.22 -18.85
C LEU A 238 20.50 -0.58 -17.85
N GLY A 239 21.39 -1.39 -17.26
CA GLY A 239 22.70 -0.92 -16.82
C GLY A 239 22.81 -0.39 -15.39
N THR A 240 22.81 -1.29 -14.41
CA THR A 240 23.49 -1.07 -13.12
C THR A 240 24.12 -2.38 -12.62
N ALA A 241 25.45 -2.46 -12.72
CA ALA A 241 26.25 -3.35 -11.89
C ALA A 241 26.85 -2.49 -10.77
N THR A 242 26.42 -2.71 -9.53
CA THR A 242 26.96 -2.00 -8.37
C THR A 242 28.39 -2.46 -8.12
N SER A 243 29.35 -1.57 -8.39
CA SER A 243 30.76 -1.83 -8.15
C SER A 243 31.09 -1.73 -6.65
N GLN A 244 31.04 -2.86 -5.95
CA GLN A 244 31.86 -3.09 -4.76
C GLN A 244 32.82 -4.24 -5.06
N GLY A 245 34.13 -3.99 -4.89
CA GLY A 245 35.14 -5.05 -4.95
C GLY A 245 34.99 -6.03 -3.78
N THR A 246 35.61 -7.21 -3.79
CA THR A 246 36.92 -7.52 -4.40
C THR A 246 37.08 -9.04 -4.64
N VAL A 247 37.86 -9.42 -5.68
CA VAL A 247 38.46 -10.77 -5.98
C VAL A 247 37.62 -12.02 -5.63
N ASP A 248 37.17 -12.79 -6.61
CA ASP A 248 38.06 -13.79 -7.25
C ASP A 248 37.72 -14.13 -8.71
N SER A 249 38.71 -14.64 -9.46
CA SER A 249 38.55 -15.13 -10.84
C SER A 249 38.35 -16.65 -10.89
N PRO A 250 37.64 -17.15 -11.93
CA PRO A 250 38.32 -18.06 -12.85
C PRO A 250 38.15 -17.68 -14.33
N ALA A 251 39.12 -18.12 -15.14
CA ALA A 251 39.32 -17.65 -16.51
C ALA A 251 38.35 -18.23 -17.57
N PRO A 252 38.07 -17.51 -18.67
CA PRO A 252 37.41 -18.07 -19.85
C PRO A 252 38.43 -18.77 -20.76
N THR A 253 38.24 -20.05 -21.04
CA THR A 253 39.03 -20.76 -22.05
C THR A 253 38.60 -20.39 -23.46
N SER A 254 39.49 -19.70 -24.19
CA SER A 254 39.35 -19.46 -25.62
C SER A 254 39.66 -20.71 -26.45
N ARG A 255 38.93 -20.90 -27.56
CA ARG A 255 39.46 -21.54 -28.77
C ARG A 255 39.03 -20.75 -30.00
N ILE A 256 40.02 -20.08 -30.60
CA ILE A 256 39.97 -19.53 -31.95
C ILE A 256 40.69 -20.54 -32.87
N THR A 257 40.19 -20.72 -34.09
CA THR A 257 40.97 -21.28 -35.20
C THR A 257 40.85 -20.41 -36.44
N TYR A 258 42.00 -20.10 -37.03
CA TYR A 258 42.26 -19.31 -38.24
C TYR A 258 42.04 -20.15 -39.53
N SER A 259 41.97 -19.68 -40.78
CA SER A 259 41.70 -18.42 -41.53
C SER A 259 41.97 -18.77 -43.03
N PRO A 260 42.27 -17.89 -44.02
CA PRO A 260 41.99 -16.46 -44.28
C PRO A 260 41.43 -16.19 -45.72
N ASP A 261 41.38 -14.90 -46.10
CA ASP A 261 41.52 -14.30 -47.45
C ASP A 261 40.46 -14.46 -48.57
N ALA A 262 39.88 -13.31 -48.99
CA ALA A 262 40.17 -12.71 -50.31
C ALA A 262 39.53 -11.30 -50.48
N ILE A 263 40.29 -10.37 -51.09
CA ILE A 263 39.85 -9.06 -51.57
C ILE A 263 39.48 -9.17 -53.07
N PHE A 264 38.47 -8.46 -53.58
CA PHE A 264 38.53 -7.61 -54.80
C PHE A 264 37.18 -6.98 -55.21
N SER A 265 37.25 -6.05 -56.16
CA SER A 265 36.29 -5.01 -56.56
C SER A 265 35.13 -5.43 -57.49
N SER A 266 34.18 -4.50 -57.64
CA SER A 266 33.11 -4.40 -58.68
C SER A 266 33.70 -4.25 -60.12
N PRO A 267 32.92 -4.28 -61.25
CA PRO A 267 31.84 -3.33 -61.62
C PRO A 267 30.67 -3.95 -62.49
N PRO A 268 29.80 -3.17 -63.21
CA PRO A 268 28.45 -3.63 -63.63
C PRO A 268 28.15 -3.65 -65.16
N GLN A 269 26.97 -4.17 -65.58
CA GLN A 269 26.19 -3.88 -66.82
C GLN A 269 24.80 -4.59 -66.74
N GLN A 270 23.64 -3.94 -66.90
CA GLN A 270 22.92 -3.43 -68.11
C GLN A 270 22.05 -4.45 -68.90
N LEU A 271 20.91 -3.97 -69.42
CA LEU A 271 19.75 -4.75 -69.91
C LEU A 271 19.77 -5.04 -71.41
N SER A 272 19.02 -6.07 -71.86
CA SER A 272 17.94 -5.99 -72.88
C SER A 272 17.45 -7.39 -73.31
N GLY A 273 16.28 -7.54 -73.99
CA GLY A 273 16.03 -8.75 -74.81
C GLY A 273 14.67 -9.49 -74.83
N ARG A 274 13.52 -8.82 -74.59
CA ARG A 274 12.14 -9.11 -75.10
C ARG A 274 11.72 -10.53 -75.64
N SER A 275 10.54 -10.95 -75.17
CA SER A 275 9.41 -11.61 -75.92
C SER A 275 9.21 -13.14 -75.86
N GLY A 276 8.02 -13.60 -75.40
CA GLY A 276 7.60 -15.01 -75.47
C GLY A 276 6.44 -15.42 -74.54
N SER A 277 5.19 -15.15 -74.97
CA SER A 277 3.88 -15.53 -74.41
C SER A 277 3.67 -16.70 -73.41
N TYR A 278 2.76 -16.42 -72.46
CA TYR A 278 1.77 -17.29 -71.79
C TYR A 278 2.17 -18.60 -71.06
N ALA A 279 2.14 -18.53 -69.72
CA ALA A 279 1.44 -19.52 -68.89
C ALA A 279 0.97 -18.83 -67.58
N ALA A 280 -0.25 -19.12 -67.12
CA ALA A 280 -0.77 -18.58 -65.86
C ALA A 280 -0.24 -19.38 -64.66
N ASN A 281 0.26 -18.68 -63.64
CA ASN A 281 0.41 -19.18 -62.26
C ASN A 281 0.58 -17.98 -61.32
N SER A 282 -0.41 -17.73 -60.47
CA SER A 282 -0.40 -16.60 -59.51
C SER A 282 0.52 -16.89 -58.31
N GLY A 283 1.83 -16.91 -58.53
CA GLY A 283 2.82 -16.84 -57.46
C GLY A 283 2.99 -15.40 -57.02
N SER A 284 2.50 -15.04 -55.84
CA SER A 284 2.70 -13.70 -55.28
C SER A 284 4.19 -13.44 -55.06
N VAL A 285 4.69 -12.36 -55.67
CA VAL A 285 6.09 -11.94 -55.55
C VAL A 285 6.37 -11.63 -54.08
N GLN A 286 7.15 -12.47 -53.42
CA GLN A 286 7.71 -12.16 -52.11
C GLN A 286 8.71 -11.01 -52.26
N VAL A 287 8.22 -9.79 -52.09
CA VAL A 287 9.06 -8.66 -51.71
C VAL A 287 9.77 -9.07 -50.42
N ARG A 288 11.10 -9.23 -50.48
CA ARG A 288 11.94 -9.42 -49.29
C ARG A 288 11.94 -8.12 -48.47
N ASN A 289 10.86 -7.89 -47.72
CA ASN A 289 10.93 -7.07 -46.53
C ASN A 289 11.95 -7.76 -45.61
N GLY A 290 13.07 -7.08 -45.35
CA GLY A 290 14.02 -7.54 -44.35
C GLY A 290 13.30 -7.66 -43.03
N ASN A 291 13.23 -8.88 -42.48
CA ASN A 291 12.66 -9.14 -41.16
C ASN A 291 13.48 -8.42 -40.09
N ARG A 292 13.20 -7.13 -39.86
CA ARG A 292 13.47 -6.46 -38.59
C ARG A 292 12.72 -7.27 -37.54
N ARG A 293 13.43 -8.15 -36.83
CA ARG A 293 12.87 -8.89 -35.69
C ARG A 293 12.25 -7.85 -34.76
N LYS A 294 10.94 -7.98 -34.50
CA LYS A 294 10.23 -7.11 -33.56
C LYS A 294 10.98 -7.17 -32.21
N PRO A 295 11.23 -6.04 -31.52
CA PRO A 295 11.93 -6.06 -30.25
C PRO A 295 11.16 -6.92 -29.25
N ILE A 296 11.82 -7.93 -28.69
CA ILE A 296 11.29 -8.77 -27.61
C ILE A 296 11.65 -8.09 -26.29
N ALA A 297 10.71 -8.12 -25.34
CA ALA A 297 10.86 -7.54 -24.01
C ALA A 297 12.18 -7.96 -23.34
N PRO A 298 12.79 -7.10 -22.50
CA PRO A 298 14.14 -7.35 -21.98
C PRO A 298 14.15 -8.35 -20.81
N GLY A 299 12.98 -8.64 -20.24
CA GLY A 299 12.76 -9.59 -19.16
C GLY A 299 11.40 -10.28 -19.32
N ALA A 300 11.03 -11.12 -18.36
CA ALA A 300 9.73 -11.79 -18.36
C ALA A 300 8.60 -10.76 -18.19
N ILE A 301 7.62 -10.80 -19.10
CA ILE A 301 6.33 -10.14 -18.92
C ILE A 301 5.36 -11.16 -18.32
N SER A 302 4.60 -10.74 -17.32
CA SER A 302 3.57 -11.53 -16.64
C SER A 302 2.28 -10.74 -16.50
N CYS A 303 1.17 -11.46 -16.36
CA CYS A 303 -0.19 -10.93 -16.27
C CYS A 303 -0.98 -11.76 -15.26
N LEU A 304 -1.80 -11.10 -14.45
CA LEU A 304 -2.83 -11.73 -13.63
C LEU A 304 -4.14 -10.94 -13.82
N ARG A 305 -5.24 -11.63 -14.12
CA ARG A 305 -6.57 -11.02 -14.25
C ARG A 305 -7.46 -11.39 -13.07
N PHE A 306 -7.94 -10.40 -12.33
CA PHE A 306 -8.93 -10.62 -11.28
C PHE A 306 -10.33 -10.76 -11.91
N LYS A 307 -11.00 -11.89 -11.67
CA LYS A 307 -12.36 -12.16 -12.22
C LYS A 307 -13.46 -11.59 -11.31
N SER A 308 -13.45 -11.99 -10.05
CA SER A 308 -14.39 -11.57 -9.02
C SER A 308 -13.85 -11.98 -7.64
N GLY A 309 -14.38 -11.38 -6.58
CA GLY A 309 -14.07 -11.73 -5.19
C GLY A 309 -14.59 -10.66 -4.22
N PRO A 310 -14.77 -10.97 -2.93
CA PRO A 310 -15.38 -10.07 -1.95
C PRO A 310 -14.59 -8.79 -1.66
N HIS A 311 -13.32 -8.74 -2.08
CA HIS A 311 -12.43 -7.59 -1.91
C HIS A 311 -11.90 -7.04 -3.24
N VAL A 312 -12.26 -7.67 -4.38
CA VAL A 312 -11.84 -7.17 -5.70
C VAL A 312 -12.73 -5.97 -6.04
N PRO A 313 -12.17 -4.77 -6.31
CA PRO A 313 -12.96 -3.60 -6.66
C PRO A 313 -13.84 -3.84 -7.89
N ALA A 314 -15.13 -3.51 -7.78
CA ALA A 314 -16.06 -3.58 -8.89
C ALA A 314 -15.84 -2.37 -9.82
N LEU A 315 -14.99 -2.54 -10.85
CA LEU A 315 -14.59 -1.48 -11.79
C LEU A 315 -15.73 -0.78 -12.56
N PHE A 316 -16.99 -1.20 -12.39
CA PHE A 316 -18.14 -0.61 -13.09
C PHE A 316 -18.80 0.56 -12.34
N SER A 317 -18.59 0.68 -11.02
CA SER A 317 -19.27 1.71 -10.22
C SER A 317 -18.32 2.82 -9.79
N GLY A 318 -18.43 3.98 -10.45
CA GLY A 318 -17.88 5.24 -9.96
C GLY A 318 -16.56 5.66 -10.59
N THR A 319 -15.95 6.68 -9.99
CA THR A 319 -14.63 7.21 -10.35
C THR A 319 -13.58 6.51 -9.52
N HIS A 320 -12.66 5.80 -10.18
CA HIS A 320 -11.55 5.08 -9.55
C HIS A 320 -10.29 5.93 -9.65
N PHE A 321 -9.66 6.21 -8.52
CA PHE A 321 -8.30 6.75 -8.48
C PHE A 321 -7.33 5.66 -8.05
N GLN A 322 -6.41 5.33 -8.94
CA GLN A 322 -5.43 4.27 -8.73
C GLN A 322 -4.07 4.91 -8.43
N ALA A 323 -3.42 4.47 -7.36
CA ALA A 323 -2.14 5.02 -6.94
C ALA A 323 -1.26 3.94 -6.31
N TYR A 324 0.06 4.05 -6.47
CA TYR A 324 1.01 3.19 -5.78
C TYR A 324 1.45 3.83 -4.46
N ALA A 325 1.43 3.04 -3.37
CA ALA A 325 1.93 3.46 -2.07
C ALA A 325 2.34 2.23 -1.23
N SER A 326 3.42 2.31 -0.46
CA SER A 326 3.76 1.31 0.58
C SER A 326 3.87 -0.15 0.11
N GLY A 327 4.31 -0.40 -1.12
CA GLY A 327 4.36 -1.77 -1.69
C GLY A 327 2.99 -2.33 -2.10
N VAL A 328 1.92 -1.53 -2.03
CA VAL A 328 0.57 -1.90 -2.49
C VAL A 328 0.10 -1.00 -3.63
N LEU A 329 -0.80 -1.53 -4.45
CA LEU A 329 -1.64 -0.72 -5.34
C LEU A 329 -2.90 -0.32 -4.56
N LEU A 330 -3.18 0.96 -4.47
CA LEU A 330 -4.44 1.51 -3.94
C LEU A 330 -5.45 1.72 -5.07
N ASP A 331 -6.71 1.44 -4.79
CA ASP A 331 -7.87 1.84 -5.59
C ASP A 331 -8.86 2.58 -4.68
N LEU A 332 -9.08 3.86 -4.98
CA LEU A 332 -10.05 4.72 -4.30
C LEU A 332 -11.28 4.89 -5.18
N ILE A 333 -12.38 4.23 -4.81
CA ILE A 333 -13.68 4.45 -5.44
C ILE A 333 -14.31 5.68 -4.77
N THR A 334 -14.40 6.79 -5.49
CA THR A 334 -14.95 8.05 -4.98
C THR A 334 -16.40 8.29 -5.41
N PRO A 335 -17.21 9.05 -4.63
CA PRO A 335 -18.59 9.37 -5.00
C PRO A 335 -18.70 10.09 -6.34
N SER A 336 -19.81 9.84 -7.04
CA SER A 336 -20.17 10.50 -8.31
C SER A 336 -21.69 10.72 -8.37
N GLU A 337 -22.21 11.29 -9.46
CA GLU A 337 -23.67 11.45 -9.65
C GLU A 337 -24.45 10.13 -9.54
N THR A 338 -23.84 9.03 -9.96
CA THR A 338 -24.43 7.69 -9.99
C THR A 338 -24.03 6.81 -8.80
N VAL A 339 -23.02 7.21 -8.02
CA VAL A 339 -22.40 6.35 -7.00
C VAL A 339 -22.36 7.01 -5.64
N ARG A 340 -23.01 6.35 -4.68
CA ARG A 340 -23.20 6.86 -3.32
C ARG A 340 -22.03 6.48 -2.40
N THR A 341 -21.90 7.21 -1.30
CA THR A 341 -20.79 7.04 -0.33
C THR A 341 -20.70 5.66 0.31
N TYR A 342 -21.79 4.87 0.37
CA TYR A 342 -21.79 3.50 0.90
C TYR A 342 -21.29 2.45 -0.12
N GLU A 343 -21.25 2.78 -1.41
CA GLU A 343 -20.73 1.92 -2.49
C GLU A 343 -19.21 2.17 -2.70
N CYS A 344 -18.77 3.36 -2.33
CA CYS A 344 -17.39 3.79 -2.31
C CYS A 344 -16.55 3.01 -1.28
N ASN A 345 -15.25 2.86 -1.52
CA ASN A 345 -14.30 2.26 -0.59
C ASN A 345 -12.85 2.64 -0.94
N LEU A 346 -11.95 2.44 0.02
CA LEU A 346 -10.51 2.37 -0.19
C LEU A 346 -10.10 0.89 -0.15
N SER A 347 -9.56 0.40 -1.25
CA SER A 347 -9.05 -0.96 -1.38
C SER A 347 -7.55 -0.95 -1.71
N SER A 348 -6.85 -2.02 -1.32
CA SER A 348 -5.43 -2.21 -1.61
C SER A 348 -5.15 -3.61 -2.14
N LEU A 349 -4.27 -3.72 -3.13
CA LEU A 349 -3.70 -4.97 -3.62
C LEU A 349 -2.25 -5.11 -3.13
N ASP A 350 -2.02 -6.11 -2.29
CA ASP A 350 -0.69 -6.55 -1.87
C ASP A 350 0.06 -7.10 -3.10
N LEU A 351 1.18 -6.47 -3.49
CA LEU A 351 1.93 -6.83 -4.70
C LEU A 351 2.86 -8.05 -4.51
N ASP A 352 3.15 -8.47 -3.27
CA ASP A 352 3.84 -9.73 -2.99
C ASP A 352 2.85 -10.92 -3.03
N ALA A 353 1.70 -10.77 -2.37
CA ALA A 353 0.70 -11.83 -2.25
C ALA A 353 -0.28 -11.90 -3.43
N LEU A 354 -0.37 -10.83 -4.23
CA LEU A 354 -1.39 -10.59 -5.26
C LEU A 354 -2.82 -10.76 -4.72
N ARG A 355 -3.06 -10.26 -3.50
CA ARG A 355 -4.35 -10.33 -2.80
C ARG A 355 -4.93 -8.94 -2.55
N TRP A 356 -6.17 -8.75 -2.98
CA TRP A 356 -6.96 -7.58 -2.65
C TRP A 356 -7.47 -7.62 -1.21
N GLN A 357 -7.48 -6.46 -0.56
CA GLN A 357 -8.02 -6.22 0.77
C GLN A 357 -8.76 -4.89 0.76
N ARG A 358 -9.96 -4.84 1.33
CA ARG A 358 -10.65 -3.57 1.64
C ARG A 358 -9.97 -2.98 2.87
N LEU A 359 -9.55 -1.71 2.81
CA LEU A 359 -8.92 -1.00 3.93
C LEU A 359 -9.94 -0.19 4.73
N ALA A 360 -10.87 0.50 4.06
CA ALA A 360 -11.88 1.31 4.72
C ALA A 360 -13.11 1.54 3.83
N ASP A 361 -14.23 1.86 4.48
CA ASP A 361 -15.50 2.11 3.83
C ASP A 361 -15.64 3.57 3.37
N GLY A 362 -16.36 3.78 2.27
CA GLY A 362 -16.52 5.12 1.70
C GLY A 362 -17.24 6.11 2.62
N GLN A 363 -18.03 5.64 3.58
CA GLN A 363 -18.64 6.49 4.60
C GLN A 363 -17.61 7.04 5.62
N GLU A 364 -16.54 6.29 5.91
CA GLU A 364 -15.46 6.72 6.79
C GLU A 364 -14.66 7.85 6.12
N ILE A 365 -14.30 7.66 4.85
CA ILE A 365 -13.41 8.56 4.11
C ILE A 365 -14.16 9.77 3.53
N PHE A 366 -15.27 9.54 2.85
CA PHE A 366 -15.95 10.54 2.05
C PHE A 366 -17.10 11.20 2.79
N LYS A 367 -17.35 12.46 2.45
CA LYS A 367 -18.59 13.17 2.79
C LYS A 367 -19.42 13.31 1.52
N PRO A 368 -20.76 13.27 1.60
CA PRO A 368 -21.62 13.60 0.46
C PRO A 368 -21.43 15.08 0.08
N GLY A 369 -21.77 15.43 -1.16
CA GLY A 369 -21.68 16.81 -1.66
C GLY A 369 -20.32 17.22 -2.21
N PHE A 370 -19.43 16.28 -2.54
CA PHE A 370 -18.12 16.56 -3.15
C PHE A 370 -17.88 15.70 -4.38
N ARG A 371 -17.20 16.26 -5.39
CA ARG A 371 -16.71 15.56 -6.58
C ARG A 371 -15.18 15.63 -6.62
N TRP A 372 -14.53 14.48 -6.78
CA TRP A 372 -13.07 14.39 -6.86
C TRP A 372 -12.65 14.21 -8.32
N HIS A 373 -11.62 14.96 -8.73
CA HIS A 373 -11.14 15.00 -10.13
C HIS A 373 -9.71 14.48 -10.27
N TYR A 374 -8.88 14.63 -9.24
CA TYR A 374 -7.48 14.22 -9.26
C TYR A 374 -7.07 13.56 -7.94
N CYS A 375 -6.15 12.60 -8.03
CA CYS A 375 -5.48 12.00 -6.89
C CYS A 375 -3.97 12.10 -7.05
N THR A 376 -3.25 12.39 -5.96
CA THR A 376 -1.79 12.30 -5.93
C THR A 376 -1.31 11.83 -4.56
N VAL A 377 -0.12 11.23 -4.51
CA VAL A 377 0.47 10.62 -3.31
C VAL A 377 1.88 11.18 -3.13
N ASN A 378 2.33 11.37 -1.89
CA ASN A 378 3.71 11.82 -1.63
C ASN A 378 4.74 10.76 -2.05
N ALA A 379 5.99 11.20 -2.26
CA ALA A 379 7.11 10.31 -2.57
C ALA A 379 7.28 9.18 -1.53
N ASP A 380 6.96 9.45 -0.27
CA ASP A 380 7.07 8.47 0.82
C ASP A 380 5.90 7.47 0.85
N GLY A 381 4.82 7.66 0.08
CA GLY A 381 3.69 6.74 0.05
C GLY A 381 2.88 6.68 1.37
N THR A 382 2.94 7.73 2.19
CA THR A 382 2.27 7.83 3.50
C THR A 382 1.03 8.72 3.50
N LYS A 383 0.84 9.57 2.47
CA LYS A 383 -0.32 10.47 2.35
C LYS A 383 -0.81 10.58 0.91
N ALA A 384 -2.13 10.57 0.77
CA ALA A 384 -2.81 10.83 -0.49
C ALA A 384 -3.65 12.10 -0.40
N TRP A 385 -3.72 12.86 -1.49
CA TRP A 385 -4.59 14.01 -1.65
C TRP A 385 -5.54 13.78 -2.81
N LEU A 386 -6.83 13.97 -2.55
CA LEU A 386 -7.84 14.14 -3.59
C LEU A 386 -8.13 15.64 -3.76
N LEU A 387 -8.15 16.11 -5.01
CA LEU A 387 -8.48 17.48 -5.38
C LEU A 387 -9.83 17.47 -6.10
N GLY A 388 -10.72 18.41 -5.74
CA GLY A 388 -12.11 18.36 -6.16
C GLY A 388 -12.88 19.66 -5.95
N SER A 389 -14.19 19.58 -6.18
CA SER A 389 -15.16 20.67 -6.03
C SER A 389 -16.29 20.28 -5.07
N SER A 390 -16.98 21.29 -4.52
CA SER A 390 -18.26 21.10 -3.82
C SER A 390 -19.40 21.00 -4.83
N LEU A 391 -20.40 20.17 -4.53
CA LEU A 391 -21.64 19.99 -5.29
C LEU A 391 -22.84 20.70 -4.63
N ASP A 392 -22.61 21.73 -3.82
CA ASP A 392 -23.66 22.45 -3.08
C ASP A 392 -24.75 23.02 -4.03
N THR A 393 -25.89 22.35 -4.07
CA THR A 393 -27.08 22.66 -4.89
C THR A 393 -27.84 23.93 -4.47
N GLY A 394 -27.21 24.80 -3.68
CA GLY A 394 -27.77 26.06 -3.18
C GLY A 394 -27.38 27.31 -3.98
N ALA A 395 -26.47 27.19 -4.95
CA ALA A 395 -26.12 28.29 -5.84
C ALA A 395 -27.22 28.53 -6.88
N THR A 396 -27.52 29.80 -7.16
CA THR A 396 -28.33 30.17 -8.32
C THR A 396 -27.62 29.77 -9.62
N PRO A 397 -28.31 29.09 -10.56
CA PRO A 397 -27.68 28.64 -11.80
C PRO A 397 -27.12 29.83 -12.59
N GLY A 398 -25.83 29.78 -12.89
CA GLY A 398 -25.09 30.85 -13.56
C GLY A 398 -23.94 31.48 -12.74
N ASN A 399 -23.68 31.02 -11.52
CA ASN A 399 -22.48 31.42 -10.77
C ASN A 399 -21.29 30.52 -11.19
N SER A 400 -20.24 31.10 -11.77
CA SER A 400 -19.12 30.38 -12.42
C SER A 400 -18.19 29.58 -11.50
N ASP A 401 -18.55 29.41 -10.21
CA ASP A 401 -17.70 28.76 -9.19
C ASP A 401 -17.97 27.24 -9.02
N GLU A 402 -19.00 26.69 -9.68
CA GLU A 402 -19.47 25.31 -9.50
C GLU A 402 -18.46 24.22 -9.92
N ASN A 403 -17.43 24.56 -10.69
CA ASN A 403 -16.42 23.61 -11.18
C ASN A 403 -14.97 24.06 -10.87
N ASN A 404 -14.71 24.63 -9.70
CA ASN A 404 -13.36 25.01 -9.25
C ASN A 404 -12.73 23.93 -8.35
N MET A 405 -11.42 23.69 -8.48
CA MET A 405 -10.62 22.76 -7.63
C MET A 405 -10.36 23.35 -6.23
N SER A 406 -11.43 23.77 -5.55
CA SER A 406 -11.35 24.41 -4.23
C SER A 406 -11.21 23.43 -3.08
N GLU A 407 -11.61 22.17 -3.24
CA GLU A 407 -11.66 21.22 -2.13
C GLU A 407 -10.47 20.26 -2.16
N VAL A 408 -9.81 20.10 -1.00
CA VAL A 408 -8.64 19.25 -0.82
C VAL A 408 -8.92 18.28 0.32
N LEU A 409 -9.02 16.99 0.00
CA LEU A 409 -9.16 15.91 0.97
C LEU A 409 -7.80 15.25 1.20
N CYS A 410 -7.28 15.37 2.43
CA CYS A 410 -6.04 14.73 2.84
C CYS A 410 -6.36 13.39 3.55
N ILE A 411 -5.83 12.30 3.01
CA ILE A 411 -5.93 10.95 3.56
C ILE A 411 -4.55 10.54 4.09
N ASP A 412 -4.49 10.23 5.38
CA ASP A 412 -3.29 9.77 6.09
C ASP A 412 -3.22 8.24 5.99
N LEU A 413 -2.37 7.71 5.10
CA LEU A 413 -2.34 6.28 4.76
C LEU A 413 -1.78 5.43 5.92
N GLU A 414 -0.95 6.01 6.79
CA GLU A 414 -0.44 5.35 8.00
C GLU A 414 -1.58 4.95 8.96
N ARG A 415 -2.70 5.71 8.96
CA ARG A 415 -3.91 5.39 9.74
C ARG A 415 -4.64 4.15 9.26
N TYR A 416 -4.39 3.72 8.03
CA TYR A 416 -4.91 2.50 7.42
C TYR A 416 -3.85 1.39 7.37
N GLY A 417 -2.82 1.48 8.23
CA GLY A 417 -1.79 0.45 8.39
C GLY A 417 -0.75 0.39 7.26
N LEU A 418 -0.63 1.42 6.43
CA LEU A 418 0.35 1.47 5.33
C LEU A 418 1.67 2.08 5.81
N LEU A 419 2.79 1.39 5.52
CA LEU A 419 4.09 1.66 6.16
C LEU A 419 4.89 2.83 5.58
N GLY A 420 4.51 3.34 4.40
CA GLY A 420 5.38 4.13 3.54
C GLY A 420 6.30 3.28 2.66
N ASN A 421 6.80 3.90 1.58
CA ASN A 421 7.64 3.31 0.55
C ASN A 421 9.01 2.85 1.08
N GLU A 422 9.62 3.60 2.01
CA GLU A 422 10.90 3.21 2.60
C GLU A 422 10.77 1.97 3.49
N LEU A 423 9.85 1.97 4.45
CA LEU A 423 9.67 0.85 5.38
C LEU A 423 9.17 -0.43 4.67
N SER A 424 8.34 -0.30 3.63
CA SER A 424 7.93 -1.44 2.80
C SER A 424 9.05 -1.99 1.90
N ALA A 425 10.02 -1.17 1.48
CA ALA A 425 11.19 -1.63 0.72
C ALA A 425 12.12 -2.57 1.52
N PHE A 426 12.05 -2.55 2.85
CA PHE A 426 12.75 -3.49 3.74
C PHE A 426 11.89 -4.68 4.19
N SER A 427 10.65 -4.83 3.69
CA SER A 427 9.78 -5.96 4.05
C SER A 427 10.42 -7.29 3.63
N PRO A 428 10.60 -8.26 4.57
CA PRO A 428 11.23 -9.55 4.28
C PRO A 428 10.38 -10.46 3.37
N SER A 429 9.17 -10.06 2.98
CA SER A 429 8.35 -10.76 1.98
C SER A 429 9.03 -10.87 0.61
N GLN A 430 9.99 -10.00 0.29
CA GLN A 430 10.77 -10.06 -0.97
C GLN A 430 11.49 -11.40 -1.20
N SER A 431 11.79 -12.18 -0.15
CA SER A 431 12.43 -13.51 -0.28
C SER A 431 11.45 -14.65 -0.62
N ARG A 432 10.13 -14.46 -0.51
CA ARG A 432 9.14 -15.53 -0.75
C ARG A 432 8.86 -15.84 -2.23
N THR A 433 9.51 -15.17 -3.18
CA THR A 433 9.38 -15.48 -4.62
C THR A 433 10.42 -16.49 -5.13
N SER A 434 10.58 -17.59 -4.40
CA SER A 434 11.20 -18.84 -4.87
C SER A 434 10.25 -20.00 -4.57
N LEU A 435 9.72 -20.67 -5.61
CA LEU A 435 8.82 -21.82 -5.46
C LEU A 435 9.56 -23.14 -5.16
N SER A 436 10.77 -23.07 -4.61
CA SER A 436 11.59 -24.25 -4.32
C SER A 436 12.61 -24.01 -3.20
N GLU A 437 12.15 -23.78 -1.97
CA GLU A 437 12.91 -24.13 -0.76
C GLU A 437 12.01 -24.17 0.50
N PRO A 438 12.02 -25.25 1.29
CA PRO A 438 11.40 -25.26 2.61
C PRO A 438 12.37 -24.67 3.65
N THR A 439 11.83 -23.89 4.60
CA THR A 439 12.47 -23.49 5.87
C THR A 439 13.88 -22.87 5.77
N GLY A 440 13.95 -21.55 5.57
CA GLY A 440 15.16 -20.74 5.67
C GLY A 440 14.84 -19.29 6.02
N MET A 441 15.68 -18.64 6.83
CA MET A 441 15.44 -17.31 7.41
C MET A 441 15.37 -16.19 6.36
N GLY A 442 14.63 -15.12 6.67
CA GLY A 442 14.86 -13.83 6.03
C GLY A 442 16.26 -13.33 6.41
N SER A 443 17.16 -13.23 5.42
CA SER A 443 18.57 -12.93 5.65
C SER A 443 18.77 -11.49 6.13
N LEU A 444 18.94 -11.31 7.44
CA LEU A 444 19.63 -10.14 7.99
C LEU A 444 21.06 -10.14 7.43
N SER A 445 21.55 -8.99 6.95
CA SER A 445 22.88 -8.89 6.35
C SER A 445 23.82 -8.00 7.17
N GLY A 446 25.10 -8.38 7.20
CA GLY A 446 26.14 -7.69 7.98
C GLY A 446 25.78 -7.56 9.46
N LEU A 447 25.96 -6.36 10.00
CA LEU A 447 25.85 -6.04 11.43
C LEU A 447 24.54 -6.53 12.08
N GLY A 448 23.42 -6.56 11.35
CA GLY A 448 22.13 -7.02 11.88
C GLY A 448 22.12 -8.51 12.23
N ALA A 449 22.82 -9.34 11.45
CA ALA A 449 22.98 -10.77 11.73
C ALA A 449 23.87 -10.98 12.97
N ASP A 450 25.01 -10.29 13.03
CA ASP A 450 25.94 -10.37 14.16
C ASP A 450 25.28 -9.94 15.48
N LEU A 451 24.49 -8.86 15.44
CA LEU A 451 23.69 -8.42 16.58
C LEU A 451 22.62 -9.45 16.98
N SER A 452 21.92 -10.04 16.02
CA SER A 452 20.93 -11.11 16.31
C SER A 452 21.56 -12.33 16.97
N ALA A 453 22.78 -12.71 16.57
CA ALA A 453 23.52 -13.84 17.14
C ALA A 453 24.02 -13.57 18.58
N ALA A 454 24.23 -12.29 18.93
CA ALA A 454 24.61 -11.86 20.28
C ALA A 454 23.42 -11.64 21.23
N PHE A 455 22.17 -11.79 20.75
CA PHE A 455 20.98 -11.61 21.57
C PHE A 455 20.75 -12.78 22.55
N ASP A 456 20.37 -12.45 23.79
CA ASP A 456 20.02 -13.41 24.85
C ASP A 456 21.12 -14.44 25.20
N GLN A 457 22.38 -14.10 24.89
CA GLN A 457 23.55 -14.93 25.18
C GLN A 457 24.17 -14.55 26.52
N SER A 458 24.39 -15.54 27.39
CA SER A 458 24.96 -15.32 28.73
C SER A 458 26.36 -14.67 28.66
N PRO A 459 26.79 -13.86 29.65
CA PRO A 459 28.11 -13.21 29.62
C PRO A 459 29.28 -14.22 29.57
N GLU A 460 29.06 -15.44 30.07
CA GLU A 460 30.03 -16.54 30.06
C GLU A 460 30.32 -17.09 28.65
N SER A 461 29.40 -16.91 27.69
CA SER A 461 29.61 -17.26 26.28
C SER A 461 30.54 -16.30 25.53
N GLY A 462 30.94 -15.18 26.17
CA GLY A 462 31.71 -14.12 25.54
C GLY A 462 30.86 -13.08 24.80
N SER A 463 29.53 -13.10 24.95
CA SER A 463 28.61 -12.15 24.31
C SER A 463 28.91 -10.68 24.62
N GLY A 464 29.35 -10.40 25.85
CA GLY A 464 29.56 -9.04 26.35
C GLY A 464 28.31 -8.38 26.94
N ALA A 465 27.23 -9.14 27.16
CA ALA A 465 26.00 -8.64 27.78
C ALA A 465 26.27 -8.04 29.17
N ASP A 466 25.88 -6.78 29.36
CA ASP A 466 26.20 -5.97 30.56
C ASP A 466 24.95 -5.55 31.37
N PHE A 467 23.77 -6.04 30.97
CA PHE A 467 22.50 -5.72 31.60
C PHE A 467 21.51 -6.91 31.54
N ILE A 468 20.62 -7.03 32.52
CA ILE A 468 19.66 -8.14 32.64
C ILE A 468 18.22 -7.61 32.68
N ILE A 469 17.32 -8.18 31.87
CA ILE A 469 15.88 -7.90 31.92
C ILE A 469 15.13 -9.17 32.39
N THR A 470 14.08 -8.97 33.18
CA THR A 470 13.14 -10.03 33.59
C THR A 470 11.70 -9.59 33.31
N ALA A 471 10.79 -10.55 33.18
CA ALA A 471 9.39 -10.34 32.82
C ALA A 471 8.45 -11.22 33.67
N ASN A 472 7.13 -11.14 33.42
CA ASN A 472 6.16 -12.05 34.02
C ASN A 472 6.29 -13.44 33.38
N SER A 473 5.86 -14.49 34.09
CA SER A 473 5.89 -15.86 33.56
C SER A 473 4.68 -16.11 32.67
N ASP A 474 4.88 -16.66 31.47
CA ASP A 474 3.80 -16.90 30.50
C ASP A 474 2.76 -17.93 31.00
N ASP A 475 3.14 -18.79 31.96
CA ASP A 475 2.26 -19.79 32.61
C ASP A 475 1.31 -19.22 33.68
N GLN A 476 1.40 -17.93 34.04
CA GLN A 476 0.44 -17.31 34.96
C GLN A 476 -0.85 -16.97 34.23
N VAL A 477 -1.75 -17.96 34.16
CA VAL A 477 -3.16 -17.73 33.85
C VAL A 477 -3.73 -16.75 34.88
N ASP A 478 -4.31 -15.64 34.42
CA ASP A 478 -4.93 -14.62 35.28
C ASP A 478 -6.05 -15.26 36.14
N SER A 479 -5.71 -15.60 37.38
CA SER A 479 -6.69 -16.00 38.39
C SER A 479 -7.26 -14.75 39.05
N ASP A 480 -8.24 -14.14 38.39
CA ASP A 480 -9.05 -13.01 38.87
C ASP A 480 -9.95 -13.41 40.08
N ASP A 481 -9.35 -13.88 41.17
CA ASP A 481 -10.04 -14.25 42.42
C ASP A 481 -9.20 -13.97 43.68
N GLU A 482 -8.44 -12.86 43.71
CA GLU A 482 -8.11 -12.19 44.98
C GLU A 482 -8.95 -10.92 45.13
N GLY A 483 -9.81 -10.94 46.14
CA GLY A 483 -10.94 -10.02 46.26
C GLY A 483 -10.59 -8.57 46.56
N ASP A 484 -11.36 -7.69 45.92
CA ASP A 484 -11.44 -6.24 46.11
C ASP A 484 -11.34 -5.82 47.59
N THR A 485 -10.16 -5.37 48.02
CA THR A 485 -9.94 -4.72 49.32
C THR A 485 -9.05 -3.49 49.13
N PRO A 486 -9.54 -2.27 49.43
CA PRO A 486 -8.77 -1.05 49.20
C PRO A 486 -7.72 -0.85 50.30
N THR A 487 -6.55 -1.46 50.12
CA THR A 487 -5.39 -1.26 50.99
C THR A 487 -4.73 0.09 50.71
N SER A 488 -5.19 1.11 51.44
CA SER A 488 -4.55 2.42 51.52
C SER A 488 -3.20 2.34 52.24
N GLN A 489 -2.15 1.95 51.52
CA GLN A 489 -0.76 2.11 51.98
C GLN A 489 0.22 2.14 50.81
N SER A 490 1.06 3.18 50.79
CA SER A 490 2.15 3.36 49.83
C SER A 490 3.37 2.52 50.23
N GLU A 491 3.52 1.34 49.63
CA GLU A 491 4.65 0.41 49.78
C GLU A 491 5.24 0.09 48.38
N PRO A 492 6.45 -0.49 48.27
CA PRO A 492 7.49 0.09 47.41
C PRO A 492 7.48 -0.31 45.92
N ALA A 493 8.09 0.54 45.09
CA ALA A 493 8.34 0.33 43.66
C ALA A 493 9.42 -0.75 43.34
N PHE A 494 9.58 -1.75 44.21
CA PHE A 494 10.58 -2.80 44.09
C PHE A 494 9.94 -4.17 44.27
N LEU A 495 10.27 -5.12 43.39
CA LEU A 495 9.84 -6.51 43.54
C LEU A 495 10.40 -7.13 44.83
N SER A 496 9.58 -7.95 45.47
CA SER A 496 10.05 -8.82 46.55
C SER A 496 11.07 -9.83 46.01
N PRO A 497 12.07 -10.25 46.80
CA PRO A 497 13.07 -11.22 46.35
C PRO A 497 12.51 -12.63 46.10
N ASN A 498 11.25 -12.88 46.44
CA ASN A 498 10.58 -14.18 46.29
C ASN A 498 9.47 -14.17 45.21
N THR A 499 9.27 -13.06 44.49
CA THR A 499 8.27 -12.99 43.41
C THR A 499 8.73 -13.88 42.25
N PRO A 500 7.90 -14.82 41.74
CA PRO A 500 8.26 -15.60 40.56
C PRO A 500 8.42 -14.66 39.37
N THR A 501 9.58 -14.73 38.73
CA THR A 501 9.91 -13.93 37.54
C THR A 501 10.42 -14.86 36.45
N SER A 502 10.28 -14.44 35.20
CA SER A 502 10.75 -15.19 34.04
C SER A 502 12.28 -15.44 34.07
N PRO A 503 12.80 -16.33 33.19
CA PRO A 503 14.24 -16.44 32.97
C PRO A 503 14.90 -15.08 32.65
N PRO A 504 16.17 -14.87 33.07
CA PRO A 504 16.88 -13.62 32.83
C PRO A 504 17.28 -13.48 31.36
N ILE A 505 16.80 -12.41 30.71
CA ILE A 505 17.16 -12.04 29.35
C ILE A 505 18.46 -11.24 29.38
N HIS A 506 19.50 -11.73 28.69
CA HIS A 506 20.83 -11.12 28.69
C HIS A 506 20.99 -10.11 27.54
N VAL A 507 21.26 -8.84 27.87
CA VAL A 507 21.18 -7.75 26.90
C VAL A 507 22.33 -6.73 27.01
N HIS A 508 22.56 -6.01 25.92
CA HIS A 508 23.57 -4.96 25.82
C HIS A 508 22.95 -3.58 26.05
N ARG A 509 23.33 -2.93 27.15
CA ARG A 509 22.89 -1.57 27.55
C ARG A 509 23.07 -0.54 26.44
N ILE A 510 24.13 -0.64 25.63
CA ILE A 510 24.38 0.29 24.52
C ILE A 510 23.28 0.23 23.46
N ILE A 511 22.73 -0.96 23.18
CA ILE A 511 21.62 -1.13 22.23
C ILE A 511 20.35 -0.52 22.80
N LEU A 512 20.05 -0.78 24.08
CA LEU A 512 18.91 -0.18 24.77
C LEU A 512 18.98 1.37 24.77
N GLN A 513 20.14 1.96 25.06
CA GLN A 513 20.33 3.42 25.05
C GLN A 513 20.19 4.05 23.67
N LEU A 514 20.55 3.32 22.60
CA LEU A 514 20.48 3.83 21.23
C LEU A 514 19.08 3.65 20.60
N ARG A 515 18.40 2.53 20.89
CA ARG A 515 17.18 2.10 20.19
C ARG A 515 15.89 2.26 21.00
N TRP A 516 15.97 2.46 22.32
CA TRP A 516 14.80 2.62 23.19
C TRP A 516 14.80 3.99 23.90
N PRO A 517 14.02 4.98 23.41
CA PRO A 517 14.01 6.35 23.94
C PRO A 517 13.61 6.46 25.42
N HIS A 518 12.79 5.55 25.92
CA HIS A 518 12.43 5.50 27.33
C HIS A 518 13.63 5.09 28.21
N PHE A 519 14.30 4.00 27.87
CA PHE A 519 15.50 3.54 28.58
C PHE A 519 16.62 4.59 28.54
N LYS A 520 16.82 5.25 27.40
CA LYS A 520 17.77 6.37 27.28
C LYS A 520 17.51 7.47 28.31
N ARG A 521 16.25 7.89 28.48
CA ARG A 521 15.84 8.90 29.47
C ARG A 521 16.08 8.40 30.91
N LEU A 522 15.54 7.23 31.24
CA LEU A 522 15.67 6.57 32.54
C LEU A 522 17.14 6.40 32.96
N TYR A 523 17.99 5.92 32.05
CA TYR A 523 19.42 5.74 32.30
C TYR A 523 20.17 7.07 32.45
N SER A 524 19.82 8.08 31.64
CA SER A 524 20.39 9.44 31.77
C SER A 524 20.03 10.14 33.09
N ALA A 525 18.89 9.78 33.68
CA ALA A 525 18.42 10.27 34.97
C ALA A 525 19.05 9.53 36.17
N GLN A 526 19.95 8.58 35.94
CA GLN A 526 20.64 7.79 36.98
C GLN A 526 19.68 7.10 37.97
N MET A 527 18.59 6.54 37.45
CA MET A 527 17.59 5.81 38.24
C MET A 527 18.14 4.47 38.81
N ALA A 528 17.30 3.67 39.48
CA ALA A 528 17.73 2.47 40.19
C ALA A 528 18.44 1.45 39.27
N GLU A 529 17.97 1.34 38.03
CA GLU A 529 18.49 0.48 36.96
C GLU A 529 19.92 0.84 36.54
N TYR A 530 20.28 2.13 36.61
CA TYR A 530 21.66 2.59 36.37
C TYR A 530 22.64 1.94 37.33
N HIS A 531 22.21 1.75 38.58
CA HIS A 531 23.01 1.24 39.68
C HIS A 531 22.93 -0.29 39.81
N ALA A 532 21.78 -0.88 39.45
CA ALA A 532 21.51 -2.30 39.61
C ALA A 532 21.89 -3.16 38.39
N ASN A 533 22.09 -2.55 37.21
CA ASN A 533 22.28 -3.22 35.91
C ASN A 533 21.20 -4.28 35.58
N ARG A 534 20.01 -4.11 36.16
CA ARG A 534 18.87 -5.00 35.99
C ARG A 534 17.55 -4.25 36.09
N MET A 535 16.53 -4.80 35.44
CA MET A 535 15.19 -4.22 35.35
C MET A 535 14.13 -5.31 35.22
N HIS A 536 12.91 -5.00 35.63
CA HIS A 536 11.75 -5.87 35.40
C HIS A 536 10.66 -5.13 34.62
N ILE A 537 10.13 -5.80 33.60
CA ILE A 537 9.02 -5.32 32.77
C ILE A 537 7.82 -6.22 33.06
N PRO A 538 6.72 -5.70 33.66
CA PRO A 538 5.56 -6.50 34.08
C PRO A 538 4.62 -6.87 32.91
N GLU A 539 5.18 -7.44 31.85
CA GLU A 539 4.48 -7.93 30.65
C GLU A 539 4.88 -9.41 30.45
N PRO A 540 4.15 -10.19 29.63
CA PRO A 540 4.50 -11.58 29.33
C PRO A 540 5.92 -11.73 28.78
N TYR A 541 6.61 -12.79 29.14
CA TYR A 541 8.01 -13.03 28.78
C TYR A 541 8.19 -13.17 27.27
N SER A 542 7.29 -13.86 26.56
CA SER A 542 7.33 -13.95 25.10
C SER A 542 7.32 -12.56 24.44
N VAL A 543 6.39 -11.70 24.87
CA VAL A 543 6.19 -10.32 24.37
C VAL A 543 7.41 -9.44 24.67
N VAL A 544 7.93 -9.48 25.91
CA VAL A 544 9.13 -8.70 26.29
C VAL A 544 10.35 -9.15 25.49
N ARG A 545 10.52 -10.45 25.29
CA ARG A 545 11.64 -11.02 24.55
C ARG A 545 11.57 -10.66 23.06
N ALA A 546 10.38 -10.71 22.46
CA ALA A 546 10.13 -10.24 21.09
C ALA A 546 10.38 -8.73 20.93
N PHE A 547 9.93 -7.92 21.89
CA PHE A 547 10.19 -6.47 21.91
C PHE A 547 11.69 -6.14 21.95
N ILE A 548 12.46 -6.80 22.82
CA ILE A 548 13.91 -6.55 22.89
C ILE A 548 14.61 -7.08 21.63
N TYR A 549 14.18 -8.23 21.08
CA TYR A 549 14.73 -8.76 19.82
C TYR A 549 14.55 -7.77 18.65
N TYR A 550 13.42 -7.05 18.59
CA TYR A 550 13.22 -5.95 17.65
C TYR A 550 14.24 -4.80 17.86
N LEU A 551 14.61 -4.46 19.11
CA LEU A 551 15.63 -3.43 19.37
C LEU A 551 17.00 -3.79 18.78
N TYR A 552 17.31 -5.09 18.64
CA TYR A 552 18.52 -5.57 17.99
C TYR A 552 18.37 -5.57 16.47
N THR A 553 17.30 -6.18 15.97
CA THR A 553 17.16 -6.57 14.55
C THR A 553 16.42 -5.56 13.68
N ASP A 554 15.69 -4.60 14.26
CA ASP A 554 14.74 -3.70 13.57
C ASP A 554 13.57 -4.43 12.87
N SER A 555 13.39 -5.73 13.14
CA SER A 555 12.46 -6.62 12.46
C SER A 555 11.42 -7.18 13.44
N ILE A 556 10.17 -7.29 12.96
CA ILE A 556 9.06 -7.99 13.64
C ILE A 556 8.65 -9.27 12.89
N ALA A 557 9.53 -9.79 12.02
CA ALA A 557 9.26 -11.00 11.26
C ALA A 557 9.19 -12.22 12.17
N GLY A 558 8.35 -13.20 11.82
CA GLY A 558 8.19 -14.44 12.59
C GLY A 558 9.52 -15.16 12.77
N HIS A 559 9.96 -15.29 14.02
CA HIS A 559 11.19 -15.98 14.40
C HIS A 559 10.84 -17.13 15.34
N LEU A 560 11.16 -18.36 14.93
CA LEU A 560 10.84 -19.62 15.62
C LEU A 560 11.14 -19.63 17.12
N GLU A 561 12.17 -18.89 17.55
CA GLU A 561 12.60 -18.82 18.95
C GLU A 561 12.27 -17.51 19.69
N PHE A 562 11.92 -16.42 18.99
CA PHE A 562 11.87 -15.06 19.60
C PHE A 562 10.59 -14.27 19.32
N CYS A 563 9.80 -14.66 18.32
CA CYS A 563 8.52 -14.06 17.93
C CYS A 563 7.80 -15.08 17.06
N SER A 564 7.32 -16.16 17.66
CA SER A 564 6.64 -17.24 16.95
C SER A 564 5.24 -16.81 16.53
N ASP A 565 4.53 -16.14 17.44
CA ASP A 565 3.08 -16.03 17.38
C ASP A 565 2.61 -14.60 17.10
N ILE A 566 1.47 -14.48 16.41
CA ILE A 566 0.87 -13.18 16.10
C ILE A 566 0.38 -12.45 17.36
N ILE A 567 0.15 -13.20 18.44
CA ILE A 567 -0.15 -12.69 19.79
C ILE A 567 1.03 -11.90 20.36
N ASP A 568 2.28 -12.34 20.14
CA ASP A 568 3.47 -11.59 20.57
C ASP A 568 3.51 -10.21 19.90
N VAL A 569 3.19 -10.14 18.61
CA VAL A 569 3.11 -8.89 17.84
C VAL A 569 1.99 -7.98 18.36
N ALA A 570 0.87 -8.55 18.80
CA ALA A 570 -0.22 -7.82 19.44
C ALA A 570 0.15 -7.29 20.84
N GLY A 571 0.94 -8.04 21.62
CA GLY A 571 1.54 -7.55 22.87
C GLY A 571 2.59 -6.45 22.62
N MET A 572 3.43 -6.62 21.59
CA MET A 572 4.41 -5.62 21.17
C MET A 572 3.75 -4.30 20.71
N LEU A 573 2.53 -4.35 20.16
CA LEU A 573 1.74 -3.15 19.87
C LEU A 573 1.45 -2.34 21.15
N VAL A 574 1.10 -3.03 22.24
CA VAL A 574 0.86 -2.40 23.56
C VAL A 574 2.14 -1.77 24.10
N MET A 575 3.27 -2.49 24.08
CA MET A 575 4.58 -1.95 24.47
C MET A 575 5.00 -0.77 23.58
N ALA A 576 4.76 -0.83 22.27
CA ALA A 576 5.09 0.24 21.33
C ALA A 576 4.31 1.53 21.61
N ASN A 577 3.05 1.42 22.01
CA ASN A 577 2.25 2.55 22.44
C ASN A 577 2.71 3.09 23.82
N MET A 578 2.96 2.21 24.79
CA MET A 578 3.43 2.60 26.14
C MET A 578 4.76 3.38 26.08
N TYR A 579 5.72 2.89 25.30
CA TYR A 579 7.08 3.46 25.24
C TYR A 579 7.29 4.53 24.16
N ASP A 580 6.21 4.96 23.48
CA ASP A 580 6.23 5.94 22.40
C ASP A 580 7.21 5.56 21.26
N MET A 581 6.99 4.39 20.67
CA MET A 581 7.80 3.83 19.58
C MET A 581 6.98 3.76 18.28
N PRO A 582 6.79 4.89 17.57
CA PRO A 582 5.84 4.99 16.46
C PRO A 582 6.16 4.04 15.28
N LYS A 583 7.43 3.84 14.96
CA LYS A 583 7.86 2.87 13.92
C LYS A 583 7.43 1.44 14.27
N LEU A 584 7.64 1.01 15.52
CA LEU A 584 7.25 -0.32 15.96
C LEU A 584 5.73 -0.48 15.93
N ARG A 585 5.01 0.55 16.39
CA ARG A 585 3.54 0.59 16.38
C ARG A 585 2.99 0.42 14.96
N LEU A 586 3.52 1.16 13.99
CA LEU A 586 3.14 1.09 12.58
C LEU A 586 3.45 -0.28 11.94
N LEU A 587 4.62 -0.87 12.26
CA LEU A 587 4.97 -2.24 11.84
C LEU A 587 3.98 -3.27 12.40
N CYS A 588 3.66 -3.22 13.70
CA CYS A 588 2.67 -4.09 14.33
C CYS A 588 1.29 -3.94 13.67
N VAL A 589 0.79 -2.72 13.46
CA VAL A 589 -0.51 -2.49 12.79
C VAL A 589 -0.54 -3.07 11.37
N ASN A 590 0.52 -2.89 10.57
CA ASN A 590 0.60 -3.48 9.23
C ASN A 590 0.56 -5.02 9.27
N ARG A 591 1.37 -5.65 10.12
CA ARG A 591 1.42 -7.11 10.19
C ARG A 591 0.11 -7.70 10.71
N LEU A 592 -0.39 -7.18 11.83
CA LEU A 592 -1.65 -7.64 12.45
C LEU A 592 -2.84 -7.52 11.49
N SER A 593 -2.93 -6.44 10.70
CA SER A 593 -4.02 -6.23 9.74
C SER A 593 -3.97 -7.11 8.48
N ARG A 594 -2.80 -7.67 8.14
CA ARG A 594 -2.59 -8.60 7.02
C ARG A 594 -2.71 -10.07 7.45
N GLU A 595 -2.32 -10.38 8.68
CA GLU A 595 -2.31 -11.73 9.26
C GLU A 595 -3.52 -12.00 10.21
N LEU A 596 -4.63 -11.25 10.05
CA LEU A 596 -5.89 -11.53 10.76
C LEU A 596 -6.41 -12.93 10.43
N ASP A 597 -6.58 -13.75 11.47
CA ASP A 597 -7.14 -15.09 11.41
C ASP A 597 -8.28 -15.28 12.43
N VAL A 598 -8.97 -16.41 12.33
CA VAL A 598 -10.12 -16.70 13.22
C VAL A 598 -9.70 -16.88 14.67
N GLU A 599 -8.51 -17.43 14.91
CA GLU A 599 -8.02 -17.84 16.23
C GLU A 599 -7.65 -16.64 17.10
N ASN A 600 -6.97 -15.65 16.51
CA ASN A 600 -6.35 -14.52 17.20
C ASN A 600 -7.12 -13.21 17.05
N ALA A 601 -8.07 -13.07 16.10
CA ALA A 601 -8.76 -11.80 15.84
C ALA A 601 -9.42 -11.16 17.08
N ALA A 602 -9.97 -11.96 18.00
CA ALA A 602 -10.55 -11.48 19.26
C ALA A 602 -9.50 -10.81 20.18
N ILE A 603 -8.32 -11.42 20.31
CA ILE A 603 -7.19 -10.86 21.08
C ILE A 603 -6.65 -9.62 20.38
N ILE A 604 -6.47 -9.66 19.05
CA ILE A 604 -5.96 -8.54 18.26
C ILE A 604 -6.89 -7.32 18.39
N TRP A 605 -8.21 -7.53 18.32
CA TRP A 605 -9.22 -6.50 18.56
C TRP A 605 -9.06 -5.86 19.96
N GLU A 606 -8.95 -6.68 21.00
CA GLU A 606 -8.80 -6.20 22.38
C GLU A 606 -7.52 -5.38 22.57
N ARG A 607 -6.37 -5.88 22.08
CA ARG A 607 -5.08 -5.21 22.20
C ARG A 607 -5.02 -3.91 21.39
N ALA A 608 -5.61 -3.88 20.20
CA ALA A 608 -5.77 -2.65 19.41
C ALA A 608 -6.64 -1.61 20.13
N GLY A 609 -7.70 -2.05 20.83
CA GLY A 609 -8.52 -1.19 21.68
C GLY A 609 -7.74 -0.59 22.86
N ARG A 610 -6.90 -1.38 23.54
CA ARG A 610 -6.01 -0.90 24.61
C ARG A 610 -4.99 0.13 24.13
N THR A 611 -4.57 0.11 22.86
CA THR A 611 -3.62 1.08 22.29
C THR A 611 -4.27 2.28 21.59
N ASN A 612 -5.61 2.36 21.56
CA ASN A 612 -6.36 3.34 20.75
C ASN A 612 -5.96 3.31 19.25
N GLU A 613 -5.68 2.12 18.72
CA GLU A 613 -5.49 1.90 17.27
C GLU A 613 -6.83 1.58 16.62
N GLU A 614 -7.68 2.61 16.55
CA GLU A 614 -9.11 2.55 16.16
C GLU A 614 -9.35 1.81 14.84
N TRP A 615 -8.51 2.03 13.83
CA TRP A 615 -8.65 1.37 12.53
C TRP A 615 -8.41 -0.15 12.61
N LEU A 616 -7.32 -0.57 13.29
CA LEU A 616 -7.03 -1.99 13.48
C LEU A 616 -8.12 -2.65 14.33
N MET A 617 -8.60 -1.95 15.36
CA MET A 617 -9.72 -2.37 16.19
C MET A 617 -11.00 -2.56 15.35
N ARG A 618 -11.43 -1.56 14.57
CA ARG A 618 -12.61 -1.68 13.67
C ARG A 618 -12.46 -2.83 12.68
N ARG A 619 -11.31 -2.95 12.02
CA ARG A 619 -11.01 -4.04 11.07
C ARG A 619 -11.09 -5.41 11.72
N ALA A 620 -10.50 -5.57 12.91
CA ALA A 620 -10.57 -6.82 13.66
C ALA A 620 -12.01 -7.13 14.13
N ALA A 621 -12.78 -6.12 14.55
CA ALA A 621 -14.20 -6.30 14.90
C ALA A 621 -15.04 -6.74 13.69
N GLN A 622 -14.90 -6.08 12.54
CA GLN A 622 -15.57 -6.48 11.28
C GLN A 622 -15.22 -7.92 10.89
N PHE A 623 -13.93 -8.31 11.01
CA PHE A 623 -13.50 -9.68 10.75
C PHE A 623 -14.10 -10.67 11.75
N CYS A 624 -14.15 -10.33 13.04
CA CYS A 624 -14.79 -11.12 14.10
C CYS A 624 -16.27 -11.33 13.80
N LEU A 625 -17.01 -10.28 13.43
CA LEU A 625 -18.44 -10.34 13.11
C LEU A 625 -18.72 -11.15 11.84
N ALA A 626 -17.93 -10.96 10.78
CA ALA A 626 -18.02 -11.75 9.54
C ALA A 626 -17.76 -13.26 9.77
N ASN A 627 -16.98 -13.61 10.79
CA ASN A 627 -16.63 -14.99 11.15
C ASN A 627 -17.23 -15.44 12.50
N TRP A 628 -18.25 -14.75 13.01
CA TRP A 628 -18.68 -14.79 14.42
C TRP A 628 -18.82 -16.20 14.97
N GLY A 629 -19.56 -17.07 14.26
CA GLY A 629 -19.78 -18.45 14.69
C GLY A 629 -18.50 -19.27 14.89
N ARG A 630 -17.39 -18.95 14.22
CA ARG A 630 -16.09 -19.60 14.47
C ARG A 630 -15.33 -18.91 15.59
N VAL A 631 -15.28 -17.57 15.60
CA VAL A 631 -14.54 -16.76 16.57
C VAL A 631 -15.02 -17.00 17.99
N VAL A 632 -16.33 -17.08 18.25
CA VAL A 632 -16.87 -17.33 19.61
C VAL A 632 -16.46 -18.68 20.23
N ARG A 633 -15.84 -19.58 19.46
CA ARG A 633 -15.37 -20.89 19.92
C ARG A 633 -13.89 -20.93 20.26
N THR A 634 -13.13 -19.89 19.89
CA THR A 634 -11.68 -19.82 20.13
C THR A 634 -11.39 -19.49 21.58
N ASP A 635 -10.21 -19.87 22.07
CA ASP A 635 -9.84 -19.58 23.45
C ASP A 635 -9.55 -18.08 23.66
N GLY A 636 -9.01 -17.41 22.64
CA GLY A 636 -8.82 -15.95 22.63
C GLY A 636 -10.10 -15.11 22.70
N PHE A 637 -11.27 -15.66 22.32
CA PHE A 637 -12.56 -15.03 22.58
C PHE A 637 -13.05 -15.30 24.01
N LYS A 638 -12.83 -16.50 24.54
CA LYS A 638 -13.23 -16.89 25.91
C LYS A 638 -12.42 -16.15 26.99
N SER A 639 -11.19 -15.75 26.68
CA SER A 639 -10.32 -14.95 27.56
C SER A 639 -10.65 -13.45 27.59
N LEU A 640 -11.63 -12.97 26.80
CA LEU A 640 -12.02 -11.56 26.83
C LEU A 640 -12.77 -11.21 28.11
N SER A 641 -12.50 -10.03 28.67
CA SER A 641 -13.24 -9.53 29.83
C SER A 641 -14.74 -9.35 29.51
N ARG A 642 -15.59 -9.40 30.53
CA ARG A 642 -17.04 -9.18 30.38
C ARG A 642 -17.37 -7.84 29.73
N GLN A 643 -16.60 -6.78 30.00
CA GLN A 643 -16.80 -5.47 29.36
C GLN A 643 -16.43 -5.55 27.88
N SER A 644 -15.26 -6.12 27.57
CA SER A 644 -14.76 -6.31 26.20
C SER A 644 -15.73 -7.13 25.34
N LEU A 645 -16.38 -8.15 25.89
CA LEU A 645 -17.41 -8.92 25.20
C LEU A 645 -18.66 -8.09 24.85
N ILE A 646 -19.11 -7.20 25.75
CA ILE A 646 -20.22 -6.28 25.49
C ILE A 646 -19.82 -5.29 24.41
N ASP A 647 -18.66 -4.65 24.55
CA ASP A 647 -18.16 -3.66 23.61
C ASP A 647 -18.06 -4.21 22.18
N LEU A 648 -17.54 -5.44 22.00
CA LEU A 648 -17.43 -6.08 20.69
C LEU A 648 -18.79 -6.34 20.04
N CYS A 649 -19.83 -6.57 20.86
CA CYS A 649 -21.21 -6.68 20.38
C CYS A 649 -21.81 -5.30 20.05
N GLU A 650 -21.39 -4.22 20.73
CA GLU A 650 -21.81 -2.84 20.46
C GLU A 650 -21.15 -2.20 19.23
N VAL A 651 -20.05 -2.76 18.71
CA VAL A 651 -19.47 -2.34 17.40
C VAL A 651 -20.40 -2.67 16.22
N VAL A 652 -21.42 -3.50 16.43
CA VAL A 652 -22.45 -3.80 15.41
C VAL A 652 -23.29 -2.56 15.14
N ASP A 653 -23.17 -2.01 13.93
CA ASP A 653 -24.07 -0.98 13.43
C ASP A 653 -25.52 -1.49 13.47
N THR A 654 -26.49 -0.63 13.80
CA THR A 654 -27.85 -1.08 14.19
C THR A 654 -28.67 -1.73 13.05
N GLU A 655 -28.16 -1.67 11.82
CA GLU A 655 -28.71 -2.34 10.63
C GLU A 655 -28.00 -3.68 10.29
N GLY A 656 -27.01 -4.09 11.09
CA GLY A 656 -26.14 -5.24 10.84
C GLY A 656 -26.87 -6.60 10.85
N ARG A 657 -27.23 -7.10 9.66
CA ARG A 657 -27.70 -8.49 9.50
C ARG A 657 -26.59 -9.47 9.88
N ILE A 658 -26.85 -10.31 10.89
CA ILE A 658 -26.09 -11.54 11.12
C ILE A 658 -26.38 -12.49 9.95
N ILE A 659 -25.46 -12.58 9.00
CA ILE A 659 -25.53 -13.53 7.89
C ILE A 659 -25.29 -14.95 8.45
N ALA A 660 -26.38 -15.63 8.79
CA ALA A 660 -26.35 -17.02 9.21
C ALA A 660 -26.13 -17.95 8.00
N GLY A 661 -25.63 -19.16 8.31
CA GLY A 661 -25.21 -20.23 7.38
C GLY A 661 -25.71 -20.23 5.92
N PRO A 662 -27.02 -20.23 5.63
CA PRO A 662 -27.52 -20.52 4.28
C PRO A 662 -27.11 -19.52 3.18
N GLU A 663 -26.92 -18.24 3.52
CA GLU A 663 -26.52 -17.24 2.51
C GLU A 663 -25.05 -17.42 2.05
N LEU A 664 -24.22 -18.11 2.85
CA LEU A 664 -22.82 -18.40 2.48
C LEU A 664 -22.73 -19.42 1.32
N GLU A 665 -23.68 -20.35 1.22
CA GLU A 665 -23.74 -21.33 0.13
C GLU A 665 -24.28 -20.73 -1.17
N MET A 666 -25.15 -19.70 -1.07
CA MET A 666 -25.70 -19.02 -2.24
C MET A 666 -24.64 -18.22 -3.03
N VAL A 667 -23.55 -17.81 -2.39
CA VAL A 667 -22.37 -17.21 -3.04
C VAL A 667 -21.53 -18.25 -3.81
N GLY A 668 -21.69 -19.55 -3.50
CA GLY A 668 -21.00 -20.66 -4.17
C GLY A 668 -21.76 -21.30 -5.33
N ALA A 669 -23.05 -20.97 -5.54
CA ALA A 669 -23.98 -21.76 -6.37
C ALA A 669 -24.36 -21.09 -7.70
N PHE A 670 -23.39 -20.65 -8.50
CA PHE A 670 -23.57 -20.44 -9.95
C PHE A 670 -22.88 -21.56 -10.73
N GLY A 671 -23.35 -22.79 -10.51
CA GLY A 671 -22.86 -23.99 -11.17
C GLY A 671 -23.82 -25.18 -11.00
N GLU A 672 -24.34 -25.66 -12.13
CA GLU A 672 -25.14 -26.88 -12.33
C GLU A 672 -26.62 -26.92 -11.87
N ASN A 673 -27.48 -27.23 -12.84
CA ASN A 673 -28.88 -27.62 -12.65
C ASN A 673 -29.01 -28.91 -11.83
N LYS A 674 -29.86 -28.92 -10.80
CA LYS A 674 -30.77 -30.04 -10.45
C LYS A 674 -31.77 -29.66 -9.35
N ASP A 675 -33.05 -29.96 -9.58
CA ASP A 675 -34.09 -29.94 -8.54
C ASP A 675 -33.77 -30.89 -7.38
N PRO A 676 -34.23 -30.57 -6.15
CA PRO A 676 -35.28 -31.43 -5.59
C PRO A 676 -36.41 -30.71 -4.83
N LYS A 677 -37.49 -31.47 -4.62
CA LYS A 677 -38.77 -31.07 -4.00
C LYS A 677 -38.66 -30.71 -2.50
N PRO A 678 -39.59 -29.91 -1.96
CA PRO A 678 -39.68 -29.68 -0.52
C PRO A 678 -40.33 -30.88 0.21
N SER A 679 -39.75 -31.27 1.34
CA SER A 679 -40.36 -32.22 2.28
C SER A 679 -41.07 -31.47 3.42
N GLN A 680 -42.39 -31.68 3.56
CA GLN A 680 -43.13 -31.28 4.75
C GLN A 680 -42.62 -32.04 5.98
N LEU A 681 -42.55 -31.36 7.12
CA LEU A 681 -42.78 -31.96 8.44
C LEU A 681 -43.43 -30.91 9.35
N ALA A 682 -44.63 -31.22 9.84
CA ALA A 682 -45.39 -30.39 10.77
C ALA A 682 -45.79 -31.23 11.99
N LEU A 683 -45.59 -30.68 13.18
CA LEU A 683 -46.22 -31.06 14.47
C LEU A 683 -46.00 -29.83 15.40
N SER A 684 -46.98 -28.94 15.58
CA SER A 684 -48.22 -29.06 16.38
C SER A 684 -48.01 -28.84 17.88
N GLY A 685 -48.74 -27.87 18.46
CA GLY A 685 -48.71 -27.60 19.90
C GLY A 685 -49.49 -26.33 20.25
N ALA A 686 -50.82 -26.36 20.09
CA ALA A 686 -51.70 -25.24 20.42
C ALA A 686 -52.03 -25.18 21.92
N ILE A 687 -52.16 -23.97 22.46
CA ILE A 687 -53.06 -23.64 23.59
C ILE A 687 -53.81 -22.36 23.19
N ALA A 688 -55.11 -22.32 23.48
CA ALA A 688 -56.05 -21.29 23.06
C ALA A 688 -56.47 -20.37 24.22
N ASP A 689 -57.00 -19.19 23.88
CA ASP A 689 -58.13 -18.47 24.52
C ASP A 689 -58.07 -16.97 24.12
N ASN A 690 -59.15 -16.20 23.99
CA ASN A 690 -60.54 -16.49 23.57
C ASN A 690 -61.26 -15.12 23.35
N MET A 691 -62.44 -15.10 22.70
CA MET A 691 -63.41 -13.98 22.66
C MET A 691 -63.00 -12.63 22.00
N GLU A 692 -63.89 -11.84 21.39
CA GLU A 692 -65.23 -12.07 20.78
C GLU A 692 -65.61 -10.86 19.89
N ASP A 693 -66.76 -10.95 19.21
CA ASP A 693 -67.55 -9.90 18.53
C ASP A 693 -67.00 -9.25 17.22
N ILE A 694 -67.82 -8.81 16.24
CA ILE A 694 -69.09 -9.24 15.59
C ILE A 694 -69.48 -8.10 14.59
N ASP A 695 -70.31 -8.40 13.59
CA ASP A 695 -70.86 -7.51 12.53
C ASP A 695 -69.85 -7.00 11.47
N GLY A 696 -70.21 -6.89 10.18
CA GLY A 696 -71.47 -7.25 9.51
C GLY A 696 -71.53 -6.71 8.06
N ASP A 697 -72.19 -7.46 7.18
CA ASP A 697 -72.74 -7.10 5.86
C ASP A 697 -71.81 -6.57 4.73
N ASP A 698 -71.52 -7.47 3.78
CA ASP A 698 -72.09 -7.48 2.41
C ASP A 698 -72.14 -6.18 1.57
N ILE A 699 -71.47 -6.17 0.40
CA ILE A 699 -72.02 -6.01 -0.98
C ILE A 699 -70.99 -5.53 -2.02
N ASP A 700 -71.00 -6.25 -3.15
CA ASP A 700 -70.55 -5.95 -4.53
C ASP A 700 -69.41 -4.95 -4.80
N GLY A 701 -68.41 -5.49 -5.51
CA GLY A 701 -67.39 -4.72 -6.18
C GLY A 701 -67.80 -4.13 -7.53
N MET A 702 -66.81 -3.51 -8.17
CA MET A 702 -66.60 -3.63 -9.62
C MET A 702 -65.15 -3.23 -9.94
N ASP A 703 -64.52 -4.00 -10.83
CA ASP A 703 -63.29 -3.57 -11.51
C ASP A 703 -63.54 -2.27 -12.31
N ILE A 704 -62.48 -1.48 -12.51
CA ILE A 704 -62.10 -0.93 -13.83
C ILE A 704 -60.71 -0.28 -13.71
N ILE A 705 -59.75 -0.89 -14.43
CA ILE A 705 -58.41 -0.40 -14.86
C ILE A 705 -57.36 -0.18 -13.76
#